data_AF-A0A354T7C3-F1
#
_entry.id   AF-A0A354T7C3-F1
#
_cell.length_a   1.000
_cell.length_b   1.000
_cell.length_c   1.000
_cell.angle_alpha   90.00
_cell.angle_beta   90.00
_cell.angle_gamma   90.00
#
_symmetry.space_group_name_H-M   'P 1'
#
loop_
_entity.id
_entity.type
_entity.pdbx_description
1 polymer ?
#
loop_
_entity_poly.entity_id
_entity_poly.type
_entity_poly.pdbx_seq_one_letter_code
_entity_poly.pdbx_strand_id
1 'polypeptide(L)'
;MCLSFRVSFPPNTPGLRLMSDTRQHLAHQIQHAAHLLPAQGPIGVFIHHNTLHAFEHQTFDEAVRTGSRVFGCEPYLTEDRYREELTRGRIRFDELRAVLQRDLGEKAAQSVHGLSKRLDLRLAMLQHPLRSGDGRELDWFMAETDALMKARRDVAEIERRRLITETRHWVMRRLRGSLPDVERPTWIADLFLRFKETRIEDWSDERWEAFTMSALWEVCREGVRLAGERTSSAKPLIRHRDLLNTLGGLDSDLLVNDVLIRFSSAFLDQGIAHWELPERDAGFFTSFCALHAQGNASSAWWMTGLKDEVTRLQNDKITALACIEESLTALGVKADEVENFLSATLLALRGWGGMIWHVEQRADRVHHSVPEGTLIDFLAVRLLLERFAIQAAAKASIGYDGTLAEMREKLTAQLPSTIPTCDKQRAFLVFQLAQVLGWTPEQLFHLETADWAGLFDEVEGFDELERRRVFHLAYEHRFRVQTLDALASRRGRGVKPKGRPSFQAVFCIDEREESIRRHVEEVAPTAETFGAAGFFGVVMYYRGAAAADFVPLCPVVVRPQHWVSEVVDRRLLDEEKRRSGARRRLGMALTSFHGGSRRIVSGAFFSAAFGLLATVPLVARVVFPRLTARFRGFFG
;
A
#
# COMPACT_ATOMS: atom_id res chain seq x y z
N MET A 1 21.10 0.13 -26.44
CA MET A 1 22.16 -0.19 -25.46
C MET A 1 21.45 -0.67 -24.21
N CYS A 2 21.21 -1.97 -24.06
CA CYS A 2 20.58 -2.55 -22.87
C CYS A 2 21.55 -2.39 -21.70
N LEU A 3 21.30 -1.43 -20.82
CA LEU A 3 21.98 -1.34 -19.54
C LEU A 3 21.39 -2.43 -18.64
N SER A 4 22.05 -3.58 -18.59
CA SER A 4 21.84 -4.57 -17.54
C SER A 4 22.36 -3.96 -16.23
N PHE A 5 21.45 -3.65 -15.32
CA PHE A 5 21.81 -3.26 -13.96
C PHE A 5 22.21 -4.53 -13.21
N ARG A 6 23.50 -4.85 -13.19
CA ARG A 6 24.06 -5.70 -12.12
C ARG A 6 24.19 -4.82 -10.88
N VAL A 7 23.38 -5.09 -9.87
CA VAL A 7 23.64 -4.64 -8.51
C VAL A 7 24.94 -5.34 -8.08
N SER A 8 26.05 -4.61 -8.11
CA SER A 8 27.33 -5.08 -7.60
C SER A 8 27.23 -5.10 -6.07
N PHE A 9 27.27 -6.29 -5.48
CA PHE A 9 27.53 -6.42 -4.05
C PHE A 9 28.92 -5.84 -3.76
N PRO A 10 29.10 -5.04 -2.68
CA PRO A 10 30.44 -4.71 -2.22
C PRO A 10 31.20 -6.01 -1.96
N PRO A 11 32.51 -6.07 -2.28
CA PRO A 11 33.30 -7.28 -2.06
C PRO A 11 33.30 -7.59 -0.57
N ASN A 12 32.91 -8.82 -0.21
CA ASN A 12 33.03 -9.49 1.09
C ASN A 12 33.55 -8.61 2.24
N THR A 13 32.63 -8.20 3.11
CA THR A 13 32.89 -7.46 4.34
C THR A 13 33.87 -8.23 5.24
N PRO A 14 34.99 -7.62 5.71
CA PRO A 14 35.96 -8.29 6.58
C PRO A 14 35.40 -8.72 7.95
N GLY A 15 34.27 -8.15 8.40
CA GLY A 15 33.68 -8.37 9.72
C GLY A 15 32.89 -9.67 9.91
N LEU A 16 32.56 -10.39 8.82
CA LEU A 16 31.75 -11.63 8.89
C LEU A 16 32.52 -12.89 9.33
N ARG A 17 33.85 -12.80 9.50
CA ARG A 17 34.74 -13.97 9.66
C ARG A 17 34.77 -14.62 11.06
N LEU A 18 34.04 -14.09 12.05
CA LEU A 18 34.03 -14.59 13.44
C LEU A 18 32.62 -14.96 13.96
N MET A 19 31.65 -15.14 13.07
CA MET A 19 30.27 -15.46 13.44
C MET A 19 29.99 -16.96 13.30
N SER A 20 29.16 -17.53 14.17
CA SER A 20 28.65 -18.89 13.97
C SER A 20 27.80 -18.97 12.70
N ASP A 21 27.78 -20.14 12.04
CA ASP A 21 27.00 -20.37 10.81
C ASP A 21 25.52 -19.96 10.97
N THR A 22 24.93 -20.22 12.14
CA THR A 22 23.55 -19.83 12.48
C THR A 22 23.34 -18.32 12.44
N ARG A 23 24.28 -17.52 12.95
CA ARG A 23 24.15 -16.04 12.98
C ARG A 23 24.45 -15.41 11.62
N GLN A 24 25.31 -16.03 10.82
CA GLN A 24 25.48 -15.62 9.42
C GLN A 24 24.20 -15.86 8.62
N HIS A 25 23.54 -17.01 8.83
CA HIS A 25 22.26 -17.30 8.20
C HIS A 25 21.17 -16.31 8.61
N LEU A 26 21.06 -16.00 9.91
CA LEU A 26 20.12 -15.00 10.42
C LEU A 26 20.37 -13.60 9.82
N ALA A 27 21.63 -13.16 9.75
CA ALA A 27 21.98 -11.89 9.12
C ALA A 27 21.58 -11.85 7.63
N HIS A 28 21.75 -12.95 6.91
CA HIS A 28 21.31 -13.08 5.52
C HIS A 28 19.77 -12.99 5.38
N GLN A 29 19.01 -13.62 6.28
CA GLN A 29 17.55 -13.51 6.31
C GLN A 29 17.09 -12.07 6.59
N ILE A 30 17.75 -11.36 7.51
CA ILE A 30 17.47 -9.94 7.79
C ILE A 30 17.76 -9.08 6.56
N GLN A 31 18.89 -9.32 5.89
CA GLN A 31 19.24 -8.61 4.67
C GLN A 31 18.22 -8.86 3.56
N HIS A 32 17.75 -10.10 3.40
CA HIS A 32 16.69 -10.42 2.44
C HIS A 32 15.40 -9.65 2.75
N ALA A 33 14.97 -9.65 4.02
CA ALA A 33 13.81 -8.89 4.48
C ALA A 33 13.98 -7.36 4.30
N ALA A 34 15.20 -6.83 4.40
CA ALA A 34 15.49 -5.41 4.18
C ALA A 34 15.19 -4.95 2.74
N HIS A 35 15.21 -5.85 1.75
CA HIS A 35 14.82 -5.52 0.37
C HIS A 35 13.34 -5.15 0.23
N LEU A 36 12.50 -5.51 1.21
CA LEU A 36 11.10 -5.10 1.26
C LEU A 36 10.92 -3.68 1.81
N LEU A 37 11.94 -3.12 2.47
CA LEU A 37 11.87 -1.77 3.03
C LEU A 37 11.95 -0.72 1.93
N PRO A 38 11.31 0.45 2.12
CA PRO A 38 11.40 1.53 1.14
C PRO A 38 12.85 2.02 1.06
N ALA A 39 13.46 1.86 -0.12
CA ALA A 39 14.81 2.38 -0.42
C ALA A 39 14.82 3.89 -0.72
N GLN A 40 13.64 4.54 -0.70
CA GLN A 40 13.46 5.95 -1.04
C GLN A 40 13.63 6.81 0.21
N GLY A 41 14.44 7.88 0.12
CA GLY A 41 14.44 8.94 1.12
C GLY A 41 13.13 9.75 1.11
N PRO A 42 12.88 10.60 2.11
CA PRO A 42 11.74 11.51 2.11
C PRO A 42 11.68 12.34 0.82
N ILE A 43 10.47 12.58 0.31
CA ILE A 43 10.18 13.14 -1.03
C ILE A 43 10.79 14.54 -1.21
N GLY A 44 12.07 14.58 -1.58
CA GLY A 44 12.80 15.77 -2.05
C GLY A 44 13.53 15.52 -3.37
N VAL A 45 13.48 14.29 -3.89
CA VAL A 45 14.12 13.83 -5.13
C VAL A 45 13.16 12.94 -5.92
N PHE A 46 13.38 12.83 -7.22
CA PHE A 46 12.54 12.05 -8.14
C PHE A 46 12.41 10.57 -7.69
N ILE A 47 11.17 10.07 -7.65
CA ILE A 47 10.85 8.67 -7.36
C ILE A 47 11.24 7.85 -8.59
N HIS A 48 12.33 7.10 -8.50
CA HIS A 48 12.91 6.32 -9.60
C HIS A 48 12.86 4.80 -9.34
N HIS A 49 12.41 4.38 -8.14
CA HIS A 49 12.31 2.96 -7.78
C HIS A 49 10.87 2.55 -7.52
N ASN A 50 10.42 1.56 -8.29
CA ASN A 50 9.15 0.90 -8.08
C ASN A 50 9.20 0.15 -6.73
N THR A 51 8.20 0.34 -5.87
CA THR A 51 8.09 -0.41 -4.60
C THR A 51 7.97 -1.92 -4.82
N LEU A 52 7.60 -2.36 -6.02
CA LEU A 52 7.56 -3.76 -6.43
C LEU A 52 8.92 -4.31 -6.92
N HIS A 53 10.01 -3.56 -6.85
CA HIS A 53 11.33 -4.01 -7.32
C HIS A 53 11.80 -5.33 -6.64
N ALA A 54 11.40 -5.55 -5.38
CA ALA A 54 11.67 -6.81 -4.68
C ALA A 54 11.02 -8.05 -5.33
N PHE A 55 10.06 -7.83 -6.24
CA PHE A 55 9.30 -8.86 -6.95
C PHE A 55 9.56 -8.86 -8.46
N GLU A 56 10.68 -8.30 -8.93
CA GLU A 56 11.06 -8.25 -10.36
C GLU A 56 11.18 -9.63 -11.03
N HIS A 57 11.33 -10.69 -10.24
CA HIS A 57 11.35 -12.08 -10.70
C HIS A 57 9.94 -12.64 -11.02
N GLN A 58 8.88 -11.93 -10.62
CA GLN A 58 7.48 -12.30 -10.86
C GLN A 58 6.92 -11.56 -12.07
N THR A 59 5.82 -12.05 -12.63
CA THR A 59 5.05 -11.24 -13.59
C THR A 59 4.47 -10.01 -12.88
N PHE A 60 4.16 -8.95 -13.64
CA PHE A 60 3.65 -7.71 -13.05
C PHE A 60 2.40 -7.95 -12.17
N ASP A 61 1.45 -8.74 -12.65
CA ASP A 61 0.21 -9.01 -11.91
C ASP A 61 0.46 -9.81 -10.63
N GLU A 62 1.36 -10.79 -10.67
CA GLU A 62 1.78 -11.56 -9.48
C GLU A 62 2.52 -10.65 -8.48
N ALA A 63 3.46 -9.83 -8.97
CA ALA A 63 4.20 -8.87 -8.16
C ALA A 63 3.27 -7.87 -7.46
N VAL A 64 2.23 -7.39 -8.16
CA VAL A 64 1.21 -6.50 -7.60
C VAL A 64 0.41 -7.18 -6.49
N ARG A 65 0.00 -8.45 -6.67
CA ARG A 65 -0.71 -9.22 -5.62
C ARG A 65 0.18 -9.52 -4.43
N THR A 66 1.42 -9.94 -4.69
CA THR A 66 2.39 -10.20 -3.63
C THR A 66 2.69 -8.92 -2.87
N GLY A 67 2.93 -7.81 -3.56
CA GLY A 67 3.12 -6.49 -2.97
C GLY A 67 1.92 -6.04 -2.14
N SER A 68 0.69 -6.21 -2.62
CA SER A 68 -0.53 -5.89 -1.85
C SER A 68 -0.60 -6.69 -0.54
N ARG A 69 -0.32 -8.00 -0.58
CA ARG A 69 -0.31 -8.85 0.61
C ARG A 69 0.80 -8.49 1.59
N VAL A 70 2.03 -8.30 1.09
CA VAL A 70 3.21 -8.00 1.91
C VAL A 70 3.13 -6.61 2.53
N PHE A 71 2.66 -5.62 1.77
CA PHE A 71 2.60 -4.23 2.21
C PHE A 71 1.25 -3.83 2.83
N GLY A 72 0.24 -4.70 2.78
CA GLY A 72 -1.10 -4.38 3.27
C GLY A 72 -1.69 -3.13 2.61
N CYS A 73 -1.50 -2.98 1.30
CA CYS A 73 -1.94 -1.83 0.53
C CYS A 73 -2.86 -2.22 -0.63
N GLU A 74 -3.64 -1.25 -1.10
CA GLU A 74 -4.51 -1.42 -2.26
C GLU A 74 -3.67 -1.30 -3.55
N PRO A 75 -3.63 -2.34 -4.39
CA PRO A 75 -2.77 -2.36 -5.58
C PRO A 75 -3.34 -1.58 -6.76
N TYR A 76 -4.65 -1.34 -6.75
CA TYR A 76 -5.39 -0.66 -7.81
C TYR A 76 -6.34 0.36 -7.19
N LEU A 77 -6.86 1.27 -8.02
CA LEU A 77 -7.99 2.10 -7.62
C LEU A 77 -9.18 1.22 -7.21
N THR A 78 -10.03 1.74 -6.32
CA THR A 78 -11.29 1.12 -5.94
C THR A 78 -12.19 0.91 -7.17
N GLU A 79 -13.06 -0.11 -7.17
CA GLU A 79 -14.00 -0.33 -8.28
C GLU A 79 -14.87 0.89 -8.60
N ASP A 80 -15.34 1.61 -7.58
CA ASP A 80 -16.17 2.81 -7.78
C ASP A 80 -15.45 3.88 -8.60
N ARG A 81 -14.16 4.08 -8.35
CA ARG A 81 -13.33 4.99 -9.14
C ARG A 81 -13.20 4.54 -10.59
N TYR A 82 -13.07 3.23 -10.85
CA TYR A 82 -13.06 2.75 -12.23
C TYR A 82 -14.43 2.87 -12.91
N ARG A 83 -15.52 2.70 -12.17
CA ARG A 83 -16.88 2.92 -12.68
C ARG A 83 -17.15 4.40 -13.00
N GLU A 84 -16.58 5.33 -12.23
CA GLU A 84 -16.56 6.77 -12.57
C GLU A 84 -15.84 6.99 -13.92
N GLU A 85 -14.69 6.34 -14.14
CA GLU A 85 -13.93 6.44 -15.40
C GLU A 85 -14.65 5.78 -16.58
N LEU A 86 -15.46 4.74 -16.34
CA LEU A 86 -16.39 4.17 -17.32
C LEU A 86 -17.46 5.21 -17.73
N THR A 87 -18.04 5.89 -16.74
CA THR A 87 -19.06 6.93 -16.95
C THR A 87 -18.49 8.15 -17.67
N ARG A 88 -17.24 8.52 -17.39
CA ARG A 88 -16.49 9.58 -18.09
C ARG A 88 -16.05 9.20 -19.51
N GLY A 89 -16.19 7.92 -19.90
CA GLY A 89 -15.73 7.42 -21.19
C GLY A 89 -14.21 7.28 -21.32
N ARG A 90 -13.47 7.38 -20.19
CA ARG A 90 -12.04 7.06 -20.12
C ARG A 90 -11.81 5.55 -20.21
N ILE A 91 -12.70 4.77 -19.62
CA ILE A 91 -12.87 3.34 -19.90
C ILE A 91 -14.10 3.21 -20.81
N ARG A 92 -14.05 2.34 -21.81
CA ARG A 92 -15.22 1.99 -22.63
C ARG A 92 -15.60 0.54 -22.40
N PHE A 93 -16.89 0.24 -22.57
CA PHE A 93 -17.40 -1.11 -22.39
C PHE A 93 -16.77 -2.12 -23.36
N ASP A 94 -16.54 -1.73 -24.61
CA ASP A 94 -15.85 -2.58 -25.60
C ASP A 94 -14.40 -2.90 -25.20
N GLU A 95 -13.74 -2.01 -24.46
CA GLU A 95 -12.38 -2.23 -23.95
C GLU A 95 -12.39 -3.28 -22.83
N LEU A 96 -13.36 -3.21 -21.91
CA LEU A 96 -13.54 -4.24 -20.88
C LEU A 96 -13.83 -5.61 -21.50
N ARG A 97 -14.69 -5.65 -22.52
CA ARG A 97 -14.97 -6.87 -23.28
C ARG A 97 -13.69 -7.41 -23.94
N ALA A 98 -12.91 -6.56 -24.60
CA ALA A 98 -11.69 -6.96 -25.29
C ALA A 98 -10.62 -7.50 -24.32
N VAL A 99 -10.45 -6.86 -23.16
CA VAL A 99 -9.54 -7.33 -22.10
C VAL A 99 -10.01 -8.69 -21.57
N LEU A 100 -11.29 -8.83 -21.19
CA LEU A 100 -11.82 -10.10 -20.70
C LEU A 100 -11.73 -11.22 -21.73
N GLN A 101 -12.00 -10.94 -23.02
CA GLN A 101 -11.85 -11.91 -24.09
C GLN A 101 -10.41 -12.40 -24.22
N ARG A 102 -9.42 -11.50 -24.10
CA ARG A 102 -8.00 -11.87 -24.12
C ARG A 102 -7.62 -12.71 -22.91
N ASP A 103 -8.06 -12.29 -21.72
CA ASP A 103 -7.71 -12.94 -20.46
C ASP A 103 -8.34 -14.34 -20.34
N LEU A 104 -9.58 -14.50 -20.80
CA LEU A 104 -10.28 -15.79 -20.77
C LEU A 104 -9.87 -16.71 -21.92
N GLY A 105 -9.42 -16.17 -23.07
CA GLY A 105 -9.13 -16.97 -24.26
C GLY A 105 -10.33 -17.82 -24.68
N GLU A 106 -10.11 -19.12 -24.91
CA GLU A 106 -11.17 -20.07 -25.30
C GLU A 106 -12.28 -20.21 -24.24
N LYS A 107 -11.97 -19.94 -22.97
CA LYS A 107 -12.95 -20.01 -21.87
C LYS A 107 -14.04 -18.94 -21.98
N ALA A 108 -13.85 -17.89 -22.78
CA ALA A 108 -14.80 -16.79 -22.92
C ALA A 108 -16.17 -17.26 -23.45
N ALA A 109 -16.18 -18.21 -24.38
CA ALA A 109 -17.40 -18.73 -25.02
C ALA A 109 -18.02 -19.91 -24.27
N GLN A 110 -17.34 -20.46 -23.25
CA GLN A 110 -17.85 -21.57 -22.47
C GLN A 110 -19.10 -21.16 -21.69
N SER A 111 -20.10 -22.03 -21.71
CA SER A 111 -21.33 -21.87 -20.94
C SER A 111 -21.04 -22.14 -19.46
N VAL A 112 -21.47 -21.23 -18.58
CA VAL A 112 -21.51 -21.44 -17.14
C VAL A 112 -22.82 -22.15 -16.83
N HIS A 113 -22.76 -23.49 -16.86
CA HIS A 113 -23.86 -24.40 -16.51
C HIS A 113 -25.21 -24.09 -17.20
N GLY A 114 -25.16 -23.71 -18.48
CA GLY A 114 -26.36 -23.45 -19.28
C GLY A 114 -27.03 -22.09 -19.03
N LEU A 115 -26.50 -21.26 -18.11
CA LEU A 115 -27.09 -19.97 -17.75
C LEU A 115 -26.66 -18.84 -18.68
N SER A 116 -25.35 -18.69 -18.90
CA SER A 116 -24.76 -17.64 -19.74
C SER A 116 -23.33 -18.01 -20.15
N LYS A 117 -22.72 -17.24 -21.06
CA LYS A 117 -21.29 -17.39 -21.35
C LYS A 117 -20.48 -16.82 -20.20
N ARG A 118 -19.33 -17.42 -19.90
CA ARG A 118 -18.39 -16.91 -18.88
C ARG A 118 -18.00 -15.45 -19.10
N LEU A 119 -17.82 -15.04 -20.36
CA LEU A 119 -17.54 -13.65 -20.70
C LEU A 119 -18.67 -12.71 -20.24
N ASP A 120 -19.92 -13.08 -20.48
CA ASP A 120 -21.07 -12.24 -20.16
C ASP A 120 -21.28 -12.15 -18.64
N LEU A 121 -21.04 -13.25 -17.91
CA LEU A 121 -21.02 -13.27 -16.44
C LEU A 121 -19.98 -12.30 -15.86
N ARG A 122 -18.71 -12.42 -16.26
CA ARG A 122 -17.65 -11.53 -15.75
C ARG A 122 -17.86 -10.09 -16.18
N LEU A 123 -18.36 -9.86 -17.39
CA LEU A 123 -18.68 -8.52 -17.87
C LEU A 123 -19.81 -7.89 -17.06
N ALA A 124 -20.84 -8.66 -16.67
CA ALA A 124 -21.90 -8.18 -15.79
C ALA A 124 -21.37 -7.81 -14.39
N MET A 125 -20.43 -8.59 -13.83
CA MET A 125 -19.77 -8.26 -12.55
C MET A 125 -18.98 -6.93 -12.62
N LEU A 126 -18.41 -6.60 -13.79
CA LEU A 126 -17.75 -5.30 -14.02
C LEU A 126 -18.74 -4.18 -14.32
N GLN A 127 -19.83 -4.45 -15.02
CA GLN A 127 -20.78 -3.41 -15.42
C GLN A 127 -21.68 -2.98 -14.27
N HIS A 128 -22.16 -3.94 -13.50
CA HIS A 128 -23.13 -3.73 -12.44
C HIS A 128 -22.43 -3.75 -11.09
N PRO A 129 -22.60 -2.71 -10.25
CA PRO A 129 -22.05 -2.72 -8.90
C PRO A 129 -22.72 -3.84 -8.10
N LEU A 130 -21.91 -4.78 -7.61
CA LEU A 130 -22.38 -5.87 -6.76
C LEU A 130 -22.16 -5.48 -5.31
N ARG A 131 -23.24 -5.41 -4.53
CA ARG A 131 -23.11 -5.17 -3.10
C ARG A 131 -22.61 -6.45 -2.44
N SER A 132 -21.60 -6.29 -1.59
CA SER A 132 -21.08 -7.32 -0.71
C SER A 132 -20.93 -6.73 0.69
N GLY A 133 -21.15 -7.55 1.71
CA GLY A 133 -21.01 -7.17 3.11
C GLY A 133 -20.99 -8.41 3.97
N ASP A 134 -20.71 -8.25 5.26
CA ASP A 134 -20.87 -9.35 6.20
C ASP A 134 -22.36 -9.74 6.36
N GLY A 135 -22.62 -10.86 7.03
CA GLY A 135 -23.99 -11.35 7.18
C GLY A 135 -24.93 -10.35 7.88
N ARG A 136 -24.41 -9.49 8.76
CA ARG A 136 -25.20 -8.52 9.54
C ARG A 136 -25.49 -7.26 8.73
N GLU A 137 -24.53 -6.78 7.97
CA GLU A 137 -24.70 -5.67 7.03
C GLU A 137 -25.74 -6.03 5.97
N LEU A 138 -25.69 -7.26 5.45
CA LEU A 138 -26.69 -7.75 4.50
C LEU A 138 -28.08 -7.89 5.15
N ASP A 139 -28.17 -8.37 6.39
CA ASP A 139 -29.45 -8.42 7.11
C ASP A 139 -30.08 -7.05 7.26
N TRP A 140 -29.29 -6.07 7.67
CA TRP A 140 -29.76 -4.69 7.79
C TRP A 140 -30.19 -4.14 6.42
N PHE A 141 -29.37 -4.32 5.37
CA PHE A 141 -29.70 -3.85 4.02
C PHE A 141 -30.99 -4.49 3.49
N MET A 142 -31.16 -5.79 3.65
CA MET A 142 -32.33 -6.52 3.17
C MET A 142 -33.59 -6.19 3.97
N ALA A 143 -33.46 -5.82 5.24
CA ALA A 143 -34.58 -5.37 6.08
C ALA A 143 -35.01 -3.93 5.77
N GLU A 144 -34.05 -3.04 5.51
CA GLU A 144 -34.31 -1.60 5.26
C GLU A 144 -34.63 -1.28 3.79
N THR A 145 -34.52 -2.26 2.88
CA THR A 145 -34.79 -2.05 1.45
C THR A 145 -35.76 -3.08 0.89
N ASP A 146 -36.39 -2.71 -0.23
CA ASP A 146 -37.26 -3.62 -1.02
C ASP A 146 -36.44 -4.65 -1.83
N ALA A 147 -35.19 -4.96 -1.47
CA ALA A 147 -34.28 -5.76 -2.30
C ALA A 147 -34.78 -7.19 -2.59
N LEU A 148 -35.61 -7.76 -1.70
CA LEU A 148 -36.27 -9.05 -1.90
C LEU A 148 -37.66 -8.97 -2.54
N MET A 149 -38.15 -7.75 -2.77
CA MET A 149 -39.50 -7.48 -3.26
C MET A 149 -39.53 -6.79 -4.63
N LYS A 150 -38.46 -6.10 -5.01
CA LYS A 150 -38.35 -5.38 -6.29
C LYS A 150 -37.02 -5.69 -6.96
N ALA A 151 -37.05 -5.83 -8.28
CA ALA A 151 -35.82 -5.99 -9.05
C ALA A 151 -34.92 -4.76 -8.90
N ARG A 152 -33.61 -4.96 -8.97
CA ARG A 152 -32.64 -3.86 -8.93
C ARG A 152 -32.94 -2.81 -10.02
N ARG A 153 -32.68 -1.55 -9.70
CA ARG A 153 -32.96 -0.40 -10.59
C ARG A 153 -32.14 -0.40 -11.89
N ASP A 154 -31.02 -1.09 -11.91
CA ASP A 154 -30.11 -1.20 -13.06
C ASP A 154 -30.38 -2.44 -13.93
N VAL A 155 -31.42 -3.22 -13.63
CA VAL A 155 -31.91 -4.31 -14.47
C VAL A 155 -32.71 -3.73 -15.63
N ALA A 156 -32.44 -4.18 -16.85
CA ALA A 156 -33.20 -3.75 -18.02
C ALA A 156 -34.67 -4.18 -17.90
N GLU A 157 -35.61 -3.30 -18.28
CA GLU A 157 -37.06 -3.56 -18.17
C GLU A 157 -37.51 -4.82 -18.94
N ILE A 158 -36.80 -5.16 -20.03
CA ILE A 158 -37.03 -6.39 -20.79
C ILE A 158 -36.72 -7.63 -19.94
N GLU A 159 -35.54 -7.66 -19.30
CA GLU A 159 -35.13 -8.78 -18.44
C GLU A 159 -36.02 -8.87 -17.19
N ARG A 160 -36.39 -7.73 -16.60
CA ARG A 160 -37.32 -7.67 -15.46
C ARG A 160 -38.68 -8.30 -15.83
N ARG A 161 -39.27 -7.92 -16.96
CA ARG A 161 -40.55 -8.51 -17.43
C ARG A 161 -40.43 -9.99 -17.74
N ARG A 162 -39.30 -10.40 -18.32
CA ARG A 162 -39.03 -11.80 -18.63
C ARG A 162 -38.94 -12.65 -17.37
N LEU A 163 -38.15 -12.23 -16.38
CA LEU A 163 -38.04 -12.88 -15.07
C LEU A 163 -39.43 -13.12 -14.46
N ILE A 164 -40.27 -12.08 -14.44
CA ILE A 164 -41.62 -12.14 -13.86
C ILE A 164 -42.52 -13.09 -14.66
N THR A 165 -42.53 -12.97 -15.99
CA THR A 165 -43.41 -13.74 -16.87
C THR A 165 -43.06 -15.23 -16.86
N GLU A 166 -41.78 -15.57 -16.96
CA GLU A 166 -41.31 -16.95 -16.93
C GLU A 166 -41.56 -17.59 -15.56
N THR A 167 -41.30 -16.87 -14.47
CA THR A 167 -41.61 -17.35 -13.10
C THR A 167 -43.11 -17.60 -12.93
N ARG A 168 -43.97 -16.68 -13.43
CA ARG A 168 -45.42 -16.86 -13.43
C ARG A 168 -45.83 -18.12 -14.19
N HIS A 169 -45.30 -18.33 -15.40
CA HIS A 169 -45.59 -19.53 -16.18
C HIS A 169 -45.12 -20.82 -15.50
N TRP A 170 -43.93 -20.81 -14.92
CA TRP A 170 -43.39 -21.95 -14.16
C TRP A 170 -44.28 -22.32 -12.97
N VAL A 171 -44.63 -21.33 -12.14
CA VAL A 171 -45.51 -21.50 -10.99
C VAL A 171 -46.88 -22.02 -11.40
N MET A 172 -47.53 -21.40 -12.41
CA MET A 172 -48.86 -21.80 -12.86
C MET A 172 -48.87 -23.21 -13.46
N ARG A 173 -47.83 -23.62 -14.20
CA ARG A 173 -47.68 -25.01 -14.69
C ARG A 173 -47.59 -26.00 -13.54
N ARG A 174 -46.88 -25.64 -12.46
CA ARG A 174 -46.73 -26.49 -11.27
C ARG A 174 -48.02 -26.63 -10.48
N LEU A 175 -48.78 -25.55 -10.31
CA LEU A 175 -50.08 -25.59 -9.61
C LEU A 175 -51.16 -26.37 -10.35
N ARG A 176 -51.13 -26.35 -11.69
CA ARG A 176 -52.06 -27.12 -12.54
C ARG A 176 -51.72 -28.62 -12.65
N GLY A 177 -50.74 -29.11 -11.87
CA GLY A 177 -50.37 -30.53 -11.85
C GLY A 177 -49.70 -31.02 -13.14
N SER A 178 -49.17 -30.13 -13.97
CA SER A 178 -48.62 -30.47 -15.29
C SER A 178 -47.14 -30.87 -15.27
N LEU A 179 -46.52 -30.95 -14.08
CA LEU A 179 -45.14 -31.38 -13.89
C LEU A 179 -45.14 -32.73 -13.14
N PRO A 180 -44.33 -33.72 -13.56
CA PRO A 180 -44.22 -35.00 -12.85
C PRO A 180 -43.75 -34.77 -11.41
N ASP A 181 -44.04 -35.76 -10.56
CA ASP A 181 -43.90 -35.84 -9.10
C ASP A 181 -42.46 -35.59 -8.56
N VAL A 182 -41.87 -34.44 -8.89
CA VAL A 182 -40.64 -33.94 -8.27
C VAL A 182 -41.04 -33.27 -6.97
N GLU A 183 -40.57 -33.83 -5.85
CA GLU A 183 -40.78 -33.33 -4.49
C GLU A 183 -40.81 -31.80 -4.46
N ARG A 184 -41.86 -31.24 -3.85
CA ARG A 184 -41.99 -29.79 -3.68
C ARG A 184 -40.85 -29.34 -2.77
N PRO A 185 -39.93 -28.47 -3.23
CA PRO A 185 -38.94 -27.87 -2.35
C PRO A 185 -39.70 -27.12 -1.26
N THR A 186 -39.30 -27.34 0.00
CA THR A 186 -39.93 -26.73 1.18
C THR A 186 -40.01 -25.21 1.05
N TRP A 187 -38.99 -24.58 0.50
CA TRP A 187 -38.94 -23.12 0.29
C TRP A 187 -40.03 -22.59 -0.67
N ILE A 188 -40.45 -23.34 -1.69
CA ILE A 188 -41.55 -22.92 -2.58
C ILE A 188 -42.88 -22.92 -1.82
N ALA A 189 -43.12 -23.96 -1.02
CA ALA A 189 -44.32 -24.07 -0.20
C ALA A 189 -44.41 -22.94 0.82
N ASP A 190 -43.28 -22.57 1.44
CA ASP A 190 -43.19 -21.44 2.36
C ASP A 190 -43.49 -20.10 1.67
N LEU A 191 -43.03 -19.91 0.44
CA LEU A 191 -43.37 -18.72 -0.35
C LEU A 191 -44.86 -18.67 -0.68
N PHE A 192 -45.48 -19.78 -1.05
CA PHE A 192 -46.93 -19.82 -1.29
C PHE A 192 -47.75 -19.48 -0.04
N LEU A 193 -47.32 -19.94 1.13
CA LEU A 193 -47.92 -19.55 2.42
C LEU A 193 -47.75 -18.06 2.68
N ARG A 194 -46.53 -17.52 2.52
CA ARG A 194 -46.22 -16.09 2.74
C ARG A 194 -47.03 -15.18 1.81
N PHE A 195 -47.16 -15.56 0.54
CA PHE A 195 -47.85 -14.78 -0.48
C PHE A 195 -49.34 -15.13 -0.66
N LYS A 196 -49.91 -16.03 0.16
CA LYS A 196 -51.33 -16.42 0.13
C LYS A 196 -51.78 -16.92 -1.27
N GLU A 197 -51.30 -18.10 -1.64
CA GLU A 197 -51.56 -18.79 -2.92
C GLU A 197 -53.03 -18.85 -3.34
N THR A 198 -53.98 -18.89 -2.40
CA THR A 198 -55.43 -18.98 -2.67
C THR A 198 -55.98 -17.84 -3.54
N ARG A 199 -55.21 -16.79 -3.77
CA ARG A 199 -55.56 -15.66 -4.63
C ARG A 199 -54.56 -15.42 -5.78
N ILE A 200 -53.81 -16.44 -6.20
CA ILE A 200 -52.75 -16.29 -7.19
C ILE A 200 -53.23 -15.74 -8.55
N GLU A 201 -54.48 -16.03 -8.92
CA GLU A 201 -55.11 -15.52 -10.14
C GLU A 201 -55.37 -14.00 -10.09
N ASP A 202 -55.51 -13.42 -8.89
CA ASP A 202 -55.73 -11.99 -8.64
C ASP A 202 -54.43 -11.19 -8.42
N TRP A 203 -53.25 -11.82 -8.50
CA TRP A 203 -52.00 -11.14 -8.17
C TRP A 203 -51.69 -10.02 -9.16
N SER A 204 -51.43 -8.82 -8.63
CA SER A 204 -50.91 -7.69 -9.40
C SER A 204 -49.49 -7.96 -9.89
N ASP A 205 -49.04 -7.20 -10.89
CA ASP A 205 -47.67 -7.27 -11.40
C ASP A 205 -46.62 -7.01 -10.31
N GLU A 206 -46.89 -6.08 -9.38
CA GLU A 206 -46.03 -5.82 -8.22
C GLU A 206 -45.91 -7.03 -7.29
N ARG A 207 -47.01 -7.77 -7.11
CA ARG A 207 -47.01 -8.98 -6.28
C ARG A 207 -46.27 -10.13 -6.97
N TRP A 208 -46.40 -10.25 -8.29
CA TRP A 208 -45.62 -11.19 -9.09
C TRP A 208 -44.13 -10.86 -9.09
N GLU A 209 -43.75 -9.58 -9.12
CA GLU A 209 -42.37 -9.14 -8.96
C GLU A 209 -41.82 -9.55 -7.58
N ALA A 210 -42.55 -9.23 -6.52
CA ALA A 210 -42.15 -9.57 -5.16
C ALA A 210 -42.00 -11.09 -4.95
N PHE A 211 -42.93 -11.86 -5.50
CA PHE A 211 -42.82 -13.32 -5.49
C PHE A 211 -41.59 -13.80 -6.28
N THR A 212 -41.33 -13.23 -7.45
CA THR A 212 -40.19 -13.62 -8.29
C THR A 212 -38.86 -13.34 -7.60
N MET A 213 -38.71 -12.17 -6.97
CA MET A 213 -37.50 -11.80 -6.23
C MET A 213 -37.30 -12.68 -5.00
N SER A 214 -38.38 -12.98 -4.26
CA SER A 214 -38.33 -13.90 -3.12
C SER A 214 -37.98 -15.33 -3.56
N ALA A 215 -38.54 -15.82 -4.68
CA ALA A 215 -38.22 -17.13 -5.23
C ALA A 215 -36.75 -17.20 -5.67
N LEU A 216 -36.25 -16.17 -6.34
CA LEU A 216 -34.86 -16.10 -6.77
C LEU A 216 -33.90 -16.14 -5.58
N TRP A 217 -34.21 -15.40 -4.52
CA TRP A 217 -33.44 -15.39 -3.28
C TRP A 217 -33.39 -16.77 -2.62
N GLU A 218 -34.53 -17.45 -2.45
CA GLU A 218 -34.57 -18.77 -1.82
C GLU A 218 -33.84 -19.83 -2.65
N VAL A 219 -33.95 -19.79 -3.98
CA VAL A 219 -33.17 -20.69 -4.86
C VAL A 219 -31.67 -20.46 -4.70
N CYS A 220 -31.21 -19.20 -4.60
CA CYS A 220 -29.79 -18.91 -4.37
C CYS A 220 -29.31 -19.40 -3.00
N ARG A 221 -30.13 -19.27 -1.95
CA ARG A 221 -29.82 -19.81 -0.61
C ARG A 221 -29.69 -21.33 -0.62
N GLU A 222 -30.62 -22.00 -1.31
CA GLU A 222 -30.57 -23.44 -1.50
C GLU A 222 -29.34 -23.85 -2.32
N GLY A 223 -28.98 -23.07 -3.33
CA GLY A 223 -27.76 -23.26 -4.11
C GLY A 223 -26.49 -23.23 -3.26
N VAL A 224 -26.39 -22.30 -2.29
CA VAL A 224 -25.27 -22.28 -1.32
C VAL A 224 -25.25 -23.55 -0.48
N ARG A 225 -26.41 -23.99 0.02
CA ARG A 225 -26.53 -25.25 0.78
C ARG A 225 -26.09 -26.46 -0.04
N LEU A 226 -26.45 -26.52 -1.32
CA LEU A 226 -26.06 -27.60 -2.23
C LEU A 226 -24.57 -27.58 -2.55
N ALA A 227 -24.00 -26.41 -2.85
CA ALA A 227 -22.58 -26.24 -3.15
C ALA A 227 -21.65 -26.61 -1.97
N GLY A 228 -22.18 -26.62 -0.74
CA GLY A 228 -21.45 -26.93 0.47
C GLY A 228 -20.69 -25.74 1.06
N GLU A 229 -20.26 -25.91 2.30
CA GLU A 229 -19.45 -24.92 3.01
C GLU A 229 -18.08 -24.78 2.34
N ARG A 230 -17.74 -23.54 1.96
CA ARG A 230 -16.42 -23.19 1.46
C ARG A 230 -15.68 -22.40 2.52
N THR A 231 -14.53 -22.93 2.92
CA THR A 231 -13.63 -22.29 3.87
C THR A 231 -12.60 -21.47 3.10
N SER A 232 -12.54 -20.16 3.37
CA SER A 232 -11.44 -19.34 2.85
C SER A 232 -10.26 -19.46 3.80
N SER A 233 -9.04 -19.55 3.24
CA SER A 233 -7.82 -19.40 4.03
C SER A 233 -7.85 -18.04 4.73
N ALA A 234 -7.71 -18.04 6.06
CA ALA A 234 -7.55 -16.80 6.80
C ALA A 234 -6.23 -16.12 6.40
N LYS A 235 -6.12 -14.80 6.57
CA LYS A 235 -4.82 -14.13 6.45
C LYS A 235 -3.84 -14.85 7.40
N PRO A 236 -2.62 -15.19 6.96
CA PRO A 236 -1.67 -15.88 7.83
C PRO A 236 -1.38 -15.00 9.05
N LEU A 237 -1.61 -15.55 10.24
CA LEU A 237 -1.35 -14.90 11.52
C LEU A 237 0.13 -15.11 11.86
N ILE A 238 0.99 -14.25 11.29
CA ILE A 238 2.45 -14.43 11.35
C ILE A 238 2.98 -14.01 12.72
N ARG A 239 2.54 -12.86 13.25
CA ARG A 239 3.04 -12.28 14.50
C ARG A 239 2.04 -12.47 15.64
N HIS A 240 2.51 -12.50 16.89
CA HIS A 240 1.64 -12.58 18.07
C HIS A 240 0.62 -11.45 18.14
N ARG A 241 1.00 -10.26 17.63
CA ARG A 241 0.08 -9.13 17.44
C ARG A 241 -1.17 -9.55 16.67
N ASP A 242 -1.01 -10.28 15.58
CA ASP A 242 -2.12 -10.66 14.70
C ASP A 242 -3.09 -11.61 15.43
N LEU A 243 -2.54 -12.51 16.26
CA LEU A 243 -3.31 -13.39 17.15
C LEU A 243 -4.11 -12.59 18.18
N LEU A 244 -3.46 -11.64 18.87
CA LEU A 244 -4.11 -10.79 19.87
C LEU A 244 -5.19 -9.89 19.26
N ASN A 245 -4.92 -9.28 18.10
CA ASN A 245 -5.88 -8.44 17.39
C ASN A 245 -7.11 -9.23 16.94
N THR A 246 -6.94 -10.49 16.52
CA THR A 246 -8.06 -11.38 16.14
C THR A 246 -9.00 -11.64 17.33
N LEU A 247 -8.49 -11.61 18.55
CA LEU A 247 -9.26 -11.74 19.79
C LEU A 247 -9.81 -10.40 20.32
N GLY A 248 -9.61 -9.30 19.59
CA GLY A 248 -10.00 -7.95 20.04
C GLY A 248 -9.10 -7.37 21.13
N GLY A 249 -7.88 -7.89 21.28
CA GLY A 249 -6.90 -7.41 22.25
C GLY A 249 -6.23 -6.10 21.85
N LEU A 250 -5.41 -5.56 22.77
CA LEU A 250 -4.61 -4.35 22.56
C LEU A 250 -3.56 -4.57 21.46
N ASP A 251 -3.47 -3.62 20.53
CA ASP A 251 -2.45 -3.63 19.48
C ASP A 251 -1.06 -3.30 20.06
N SER A 252 -0.19 -4.32 20.15
CA SER A 252 1.16 -4.20 20.68
C SER A 252 2.09 -3.34 19.82
N ASP A 253 1.85 -3.21 18.51
CA ASP A 253 2.69 -2.37 17.65
C ASP A 253 2.53 -0.89 18.00
N LEU A 254 1.36 -0.45 18.46
CA LEU A 254 1.16 0.95 18.87
C LEU A 254 2.04 1.31 20.06
N LEU A 255 2.20 0.39 21.02
CA LEU A 255 3.07 0.57 22.18
C LEU A 255 4.55 0.66 21.76
N VAL A 256 5.00 -0.29 20.94
CA VAL A 256 6.39 -0.36 20.48
C VAL A 256 6.75 0.84 19.60
N ASN A 257 5.85 1.19 18.66
CA ASN A 257 6.07 2.30 17.74
C ASN A 257 6.18 3.65 18.46
N ASP A 258 5.43 3.87 19.55
CA ASP A 258 5.52 5.13 20.31
C ASP A 258 6.94 5.39 20.85
N VAL A 259 7.63 4.34 21.29
CA VAL A 259 9.02 4.42 21.77
C VAL A 259 9.99 4.50 20.59
N LEU A 260 9.86 3.59 19.62
CA LEU A 260 10.78 3.51 18.49
C LEU A 260 10.77 4.78 17.63
N ILE A 261 9.60 5.38 17.36
CA ILE A 261 9.51 6.61 16.55
C ILE A 261 10.33 7.73 17.19
N ARG A 262 10.18 7.93 18.51
CA ARG A 262 10.90 8.98 19.24
C ARG A 262 12.40 8.70 19.25
N PHE A 263 12.79 7.47 19.56
CA PHE A 263 14.20 7.09 19.61
C PHE A 263 14.86 7.16 18.23
N SER A 264 14.24 6.62 17.19
CA SER A 264 14.73 6.72 15.80
C SER A 264 14.84 8.16 15.32
N SER A 265 13.92 9.04 15.71
CA SER A 265 14.00 10.47 15.37
C SER A 265 15.22 11.15 15.99
N ALA A 266 15.56 10.81 17.24
CA ALA A 266 16.75 11.34 17.91
C ALA A 266 18.04 10.72 17.35
N PHE A 267 18.02 9.43 17.00
CA PHE A 267 19.19 8.72 16.49
C PHE A 267 19.60 9.16 15.07
N LEU A 268 18.60 9.43 14.22
CA LEU A 268 18.80 9.93 12.85
C LEU A 268 18.95 11.45 12.77
N ASP A 269 18.96 12.16 13.90
CA ASP A 269 19.11 13.61 13.92
C ASP A 269 20.41 14.05 13.24
N GLN A 270 20.30 15.05 12.36
CA GLN A 270 21.41 15.57 11.55
C GLN A 270 22.13 16.75 12.23
N GLY A 271 22.11 16.80 13.57
CA GLY A 271 22.70 17.87 14.37
C GLY A 271 21.77 19.05 14.63
N ILE A 272 20.45 18.83 14.58
CA ILE A 272 19.43 19.86 14.87
C ILE A 272 19.13 19.88 16.37
N ALA A 273 19.11 18.70 17.02
CA ALA A 273 18.88 18.58 18.44
C ALA A 273 20.12 19.01 19.24
N HIS A 274 19.90 19.64 20.40
CA HIS A 274 20.99 20.01 21.32
C HIS A 274 21.40 18.89 22.26
N TRP A 275 20.52 17.91 22.45
CA TRP A 275 20.79 16.77 23.29
C TRP A 275 21.06 15.57 22.39
N GLU A 276 22.28 15.06 22.49
CA GLU A 276 22.73 13.86 21.79
C GLU A 276 22.39 12.59 22.59
N LEU A 277 22.09 11.51 21.88
CA LEU A 277 21.88 10.22 22.51
C LEU A 277 23.20 9.67 23.07
N PRO A 278 23.18 8.99 24.24
CA PRO A 278 24.36 8.34 24.77
C PRO A 278 24.84 7.25 23.80
N GLU A 279 26.15 7.18 23.58
CA GLU A 279 26.78 6.13 22.76
C GLU A 279 26.19 5.98 21.35
N ARG A 280 25.67 7.06 20.77
CA ARG A 280 25.00 7.06 19.46
C ARG A 280 25.87 6.46 18.35
N ASP A 281 27.16 6.81 18.32
CA ASP A 281 28.10 6.32 17.31
C ASP A 281 28.57 4.87 17.55
N ALA A 282 28.23 4.28 18.69
CA ALA A 282 28.49 2.88 19.00
C ALA A 282 27.40 1.93 18.47
N GLY A 283 26.33 2.45 17.87
CA GLY A 283 25.23 1.66 17.29
C GLY A 283 23.88 1.96 17.92
N PHE A 284 22.81 1.67 17.18
CA PHE A 284 21.44 1.95 17.59
C PHE A 284 21.02 1.11 18.80
N PHE A 285 21.45 -0.14 18.86
CA PHE A 285 21.13 -1.06 19.95
C PHE A 285 21.88 -0.68 21.22
N THR A 286 23.19 -0.42 21.09
CA THR A 286 24.06 0.03 22.20
C THR A 286 23.53 1.33 22.81
N SER A 287 23.21 2.31 21.96
CA SER A 287 22.66 3.60 22.38
C SER A 287 21.30 3.46 23.10
N PHE A 288 20.43 2.58 22.60
CA PHE A 288 19.13 2.30 23.23
C PHE A 288 19.30 1.70 24.63
N CYS A 289 20.16 0.69 24.77
CA CYS A 289 20.46 0.06 26.05
C CYS A 289 21.07 1.07 27.03
N ALA A 290 22.03 1.90 26.59
CA ALA A 290 22.66 2.91 27.44
C ALA A 290 21.64 3.94 27.97
N LEU A 291 20.74 4.42 27.12
CA LEU A 291 19.68 5.35 27.51
C LEU A 291 18.75 4.74 28.57
N HIS A 292 18.28 3.50 28.35
CA HIS A 292 17.31 2.86 29.22
C HIS A 292 17.90 2.24 30.50
N ALA A 293 19.20 1.98 30.55
CA ALA A 293 19.92 1.59 31.76
C ALA A 293 20.10 2.78 32.72
N GLN A 294 20.40 3.97 32.17
CA GLN A 294 20.63 5.19 32.95
C GLN A 294 19.32 5.90 33.37
N GLY A 295 18.23 5.67 32.65
CA GLY A 295 16.95 6.31 32.92
C GLY A 295 16.31 5.93 34.26
N ASN A 296 15.50 6.85 34.79
CA ASN A 296 14.43 6.48 35.74
C ASN A 296 13.49 5.49 35.04
N ALA A 297 12.95 4.51 35.79
CA ALA A 297 12.08 3.47 35.25
C ALA A 297 11.08 4.07 34.24
N SER A 298 11.05 3.52 33.02
CA SER A 298 10.14 4.00 31.99
C SER A 298 8.72 4.00 32.56
N SER A 299 8.05 5.15 32.56
CA SER A 299 6.74 5.33 33.21
C SER A 299 5.61 4.54 32.55
N ALA A 300 5.86 3.92 31.39
CA ALA A 300 4.88 3.12 30.69
C ALA A 300 4.72 1.74 31.37
N TRP A 301 3.50 1.43 31.78
CA TRP A 301 3.12 0.19 32.48
C TRP A 301 3.59 -1.10 31.77
N TRP A 302 3.65 -1.10 30.44
CA TRP A 302 4.04 -2.25 29.63
C TRP A 302 5.55 -2.46 29.51
N MET A 303 6.37 -1.47 29.89
CA MET A 303 7.85 -1.54 29.85
C MET A 303 8.46 -2.03 31.18
N THR A 304 7.62 -2.57 32.07
CA THR A 304 8.07 -3.11 33.36
C THR A 304 9.11 -4.21 33.15
N GLY A 305 10.28 -4.09 33.81
CA GLY A 305 11.41 -5.02 33.68
C GLY A 305 12.38 -4.71 32.52
N LEU A 306 12.09 -3.74 31.65
CA LEU A 306 12.99 -3.40 30.55
C LEU A 306 14.37 -2.92 31.06
N LYS A 307 14.39 -2.12 32.12
CA LYS A 307 15.65 -1.60 32.70
C LYS A 307 16.59 -2.73 33.13
N ASP A 308 16.04 -3.73 33.80
CA ASP A 308 16.81 -4.88 34.28
C ASP A 308 17.32 -5.71 33.09
N GLU A 309 16.49 -5.89 32.07
CA GLU A 309 16.87 -6.62 30.86
C GLU A 309 17.94 -5.89 30.04
N VAL A 310 17.84 -4.58 29.81
CA VAL A 310 18.91 -3.85 29.09
C VAL A 310 20.21 -3.82 29.91
N THR A 311 20.13 -3.77 31.23
CA THR A 311 21.30 -3.85 32.11
C THR A 311 21.97 -5.22 32.01
N ARG A 312 21.17 -6.31 31.98
CA ARG A 312 21.67 -7.67 31.72
C ARG A 312 22.35 -7.75 30.36
N LEU A 313 21.69 -7.31 29.29
CA LEU A 313 22.22 -7.33 27.93
C LEU A 313 23.58 -6.60 27.84
N GLN A 314 23.75 -5.47 28.54
CA GLN A 314 25.02 -4.75 28.62
C GLN A 314 26.10 -5.50 29.41
N ASN A 315 25.76 -6.02 30.60
CA ASN A 315 26.71 -6.74 31.46
C ASN A 315 27.23 -8.01 30.79
N ASP A 316 26.32 -8.76 30.17
CA ASP A 316 26.62 -10.02 29.47
C ASP A 316 27.22 -9.77 28.07
N LYS A 317 27.31 -8.51 27.63
CA LYS A 317 27.82 -8.10 26.32
C LYS A 317 27.11 -8.79 25.16
N ILE A 318 25.79 -8.92 25.27
CA ILE A 318 24.96 -9.53 24.23
C ILE A 318 24.92 -8.62 23.00
N THR A 319 25.23 -9.18 21.84
CA THR A 319 25.18 -8.47 20.55
C THR A 319 23.74 -8.33 20.07
N ALA A 320 23.47 -7.38 19.16
CA ALA A 320 22.14 -7.21 18.56
C ALA A 320 21.61 -8.50 17.90
N LEU A 321 22.45 -9.22 17.16
CA LEU A 321 22.07 -10.52 16.55
C LEU A 321 21.75 -11.59 17.58
N ALA A 322 22.51 -11.66 18.68
CA ALA A 322 22.20 -12.57 19.78
C ALA A 322 20.89 -12.19 20.48
N CYS A 323 20.60 -10.90 20.63
CA CYS A 323 19.32 -10.42 21.16
C CYS A 323 18.13 -10.79 20.24
N ILE A 324 18.31 -10.73 18.92
CA ILE A 324 17.32 -11.20 17.94
C ILE A 324 17.09 -12.70 18.12
N GLU A 325 18.14 -13.50 18.19
CA GLU A 325 18.08 -14.96 18.39
C GLU A 325 17.36 -15.33 19.71
N GLU A 326 17.71 -14.68 20.82
CA GLU A 326 17.01 -14.82 22.11
C GLU A 326 15.54 -14.44 22.00
N SER A 327 15.22 -13.37 21.25
CA SER A 327 13.85 -12.90 21.10
C SER A 327 13.00 -13.82 20.25
N LEU A 328 13.52 -14.33 19.12
CA LEU A 328 12.84 -15.31 18.27
C LEU A 328 12.53 -16.59 19.06
N THR A 329 13.46 -17.03 19.91
CA THR A 329 13.28 -18.19 20.80
C THR A 329 12.19 -17.93 21.83
N ALA A 330 12.22 -16.79 22.52
CA ALA A 330 11.23 -16.42 23.53
C ALA A 330 9.81 -16.28 22.93
N LEU A 331 9.72 -15.82 21.68
CA LEU A 331 8.49 -15.70 20.90
C LEU A 331 8.02 -17.04 20.30
N GLY A 332 8.82 -18.10 20.37
CA GLY A 332 8.47 -19.41 19.81
C GLY A 332 8.38 -19.41 18.28
N VAL A 333 9.23 -18.62 17.60
CA VAL A 333 9.32 -18.59 16.13
C VAL A 333 10.11 -19.80 15.64
N LYS A 334 9.51 -20.62 14.78
CA LYS A 334 10.16 -21.80 14.21
C LYS A 334 11.13 -21.41 13.10
N ALA A 335 12.15 -22.25 12.85
CA ALA A 335 13.23 -21.97 11.89
C ALA A 335 12.71 -21.69 10.46
N ASP A 336 11.66 -22.39 10.03
CA ASP A 336 11.00 -22.23 8.74
C ASP A 336 10.13 -20.96 8.64
N GLU A 337 9.78 -20.35 9.76
CA GLU A 337 8.96 -19.13 9.84
C GLU A 337 9.78 -17.86 10.03
N VAL A 338 11.07 -17.97 10.41
CA VAL A 338 11.93 -16.83 10.79
C VAL A 338 11.91 -15.74 9.74
N GLU A 339 12.11 -16.07 8.47
CA GLU A 339 12.19 -15.08 7.40
C GLU A 339 10.89 -14.27 7.24
N ASN A 340 9.74 -14.97 7.24
CA ASN A 340 8.42 -14.33 7.15
C ASN A 340 8.13 -13.49 8.39
N PHE A 341 8.50 -13.98 9.57
CA PHE A 341 8.33 -13.26 10.83
C PHE A 341 9.15 -11.98 10.87
N LEU A 342 10.44 -12.05 10.52
CA LEU A 342 11.33 -10.89 10.48
C LEU A 342 10.88 -9.87 9.43
N SER A 343 10.43 -10.33 8.27
CA SER A 343 9.86 -9.47 7.23
C SER A 343 8.63 -8.71 7.74
N ALA A 344 7.68 -9.41 8.37
CA ALA A 344 6.49 -8.78 8.96
C ALA A 344 6.84 -7.79 10.07
N THR A 345 7.85 -8.11 10.89
CA THR A 345 8.31 -7.25 11.99
C THR A 345 9.01 -5.98 11.49
N LEU A 346 9.87 -6.08 10.46
CA LEU A 346 10.50 -4.92 9.85
C LEU A 346 9.47 -4.00 9.17
N LEU A 347 8.49 -4.59 8.47
CA LEU A 347 7.48 -3.84 7.74
C LEU A 347 6.48 -3.10 8.65
N ALA A 348 6.34 -3.52 9.89
CA ALA A 348 5.42 -2.90 10.85
C ALA A 348 5.78 -1.45 11.23
N LEU A 349 7.03 -1.01 11.00
CA LEU A 349 7.41 0.41 11.01
C LEU A 349 8.29 0.72 9.79
N ARG A 350 7.87 0.24 8.61
CA ARG A 350 8.59 0.34 7.33
C ARG A 350 9.14 1.73 6.99
N GLY A 351 8.48 2.80 7.41
CA GLY A 351 8.97 4.17 7.19
C GLY A 351 10.30 4.42 7.88
N TRP A 352 10.38 4.17 9.20
CA TRP A 352 11.61 4.32 9.97
C TRP A 352 12.63 3.24 9.64
N GLY A 353 12.21 1.99 9.47
CA GLY A 353 13.10 0.90 9.04
C GLY A 353 13.77 1.23 7.70
N GLY A 354 13.02 1.73 6.72
CA GLY A 354 13.55 2.16 5.42
C GLY A 354 14.44 3.40 5.50
N MET A 355 14.13 4.38 6.36
CA MET A 355 15.02 5.52 6.59
C MET A 355 16.35 5.08 7.21
N ILE A 356 16.32 4.22 8.23
CA ILE A 356 17.53 3.66 8.86
C ILE A 356 18.36 2.92 7.80
N TRP A 357 17.72 2.04 7.04
CA TRP A 357 18.37 1.30 5.96
C TRP A 357 18.98 2.23 4.90
N HIS A 358 18.25 3.27 4.47
CA HIS A 358 18.73 4.22 3.49
C HIS A 358 19.92 5.02 4.00
N VAL A 359 19.88 5.52 5.23
CA VAL A 359 20.96 6.31 5.83
C VAL A 359 22.21 5.45 6.05
N GLU A 360 22.05 4.19 6.42
CA GLU A 360 23.13 3.21 6.53
C GLU A 360 23.78 2.94 5.16
N GLN A 361 22.99 2.64 4.14
CA GLN A 361 23.49 2.34 2.79
C GLN A 361 24.03 3.58 2.05
N ARG A 362 23.49 4.76 2.36
CA ARG A 362 23.79 6.03 1.70
C ARG A 362 24.26 7.09 2.68
N ALA A 363 25.28 6.73 3.47
CA ALA A 363 26.01 7.65 4.33
C ALA A 363 26.53 8.91 3.56
N ASP A 364 26.74 8.80 2.24
CA ASP A 364 27.11 9.94 1.37
C ASP A 364 26.01 11.00 1.19
N ARG A 365 24.78 10.71 1.60
CA ARG A 365 23.60 11.58 1.41
C ARG A 365 23.17 12.32 2.66
N VAL A 366 23.85 12.09 3.77
CA VAL A 366 23.54 12.68 5.08
C VAL A 366 24.77 13.35 5.65
N HIS A 367 24.55 14.29 6.57
CA HIS A 367 25.66 14.96 7.25
C HIS A 367 26.20 14.08 8.39
N HIS A 368 25.29 13.52 9.18
CA HIS A 368 25.61 12.59 10.26
C HIS A 368 25.17 11.18 9.86
N SER A 369 26.13 10.37 9.40
CA SER A 369 25.91 8.96 9.04
C SER A 369 25.65 8.09 10.26
N VAL A 370 25.12 6.89 10.06
CA VAL A 370 24.94 5.87 11.11
C VAL A 370 25.98 4.75 10.94
N PRO A 371 26.32 4.00 12.01
CA PRO A 371 27.22 2.84 11.90
C PRO A 371 26.68 1.73 10.98
N GLU A 372 27.57 0.88 10.46
CA GLU A 372 27.18 -0.34 9.75
C GLU A 372 26.47 -1.31 10.72
N GLY A 373 25.41 -1.98 10.27
CA GLY A 373 24.59 -2.87 11.10
C GLY A 373 23.46 -2.17 11.85
N THR A 374 23.23 -0.88 11.63
CA THR A 374 22.17 -0.10 12.31
C THR A 374 20.77 -0.69 12.07
N LEU A 375 20.48 -1.26 10.90
CA LEU A 375 19.19 -1.93 10.65
C LEU A 375 19.01 -3.19 11.51
N ILE A 376 20.08 -3.96 11.71
CA ILE A 376 20.07 -5.14 12.60
C ILE A 376 19.82 -4.70 14.04
N ASP A 377 20.51 -3.64 14.47
CA ASP A 377 20.30 -3.04 15.78
C ASP A 377 18.85 -2.56 15.99
N PHE A 378 18.27 -1.89 15.00
CA PHE A 378 16.88 -1.45 15.03
C PHE A 378 15.92 -2.62 15.20
N LEU A 379 16.13 -3.71 14.45
CA LEU A 379 15.33 -4.93 14.56
C LEU A 379 15.47 -5.60 15.93
N ALA A 380 16.69 -5.62 16.49
CA ALA A 380 16.95 -6.15 17.83
C ALA A 380 16.17 -5.37 18.90
N VAL A 381 16.24 -4.03 18.88
CA VAL A 381 15.47 -3.17 19.79
C VAL A 381 13.97 -3.37 19.61
N ARG A 382 13.49 -3.49 18.37
CA ARG A 382 12.07 -3.74 18.10
C ARG A 382 11.61 -5.05 18.71
N LEU A 383 12.30 -6.15 18.44
CA LEU A 383 11.94 -7.46 18.97
C LEU A 383 12.02 -7.49 20.50
N LEU A 384 13.04 -6.84 21.07
CA LEU A 384 13.16 -6.67 22.51
C LEU A 384 11.90 -6.01 23.09
N LEU A 385 11.49 -4.86 22.55
CA LEU A 385 10.29 -4.14 22.98
C LEU A 385 9.01 -4.94 22.73
N GLU A 386 8.93 -5.68 21.62
CA GLU A 386 7.78 -6.52 21.28
C GLU A 386 7.53 -7.59 22.34
N ARG A 387 8.57 -8.24 22.89
CA ARG A 387 8.40 -9.22 23.98
C ARG A 387 7.63 -8.61 25.16
N PHE A 388 8.03 -7.42 25.60
CA PHE A 388 7.37 -6.72 26.70
C PHE A 388 5.96 -6.26 26.34
N ALA A 389 5.80 -5.65 25.16
CA ALA A 389 4.50 -5.14 24.70
C ALA A 389 3.47 -6.27 24.52
N ILE A 390 3.86 -7.40 23.93
CA ILE A 390 2.98 -8.56 23.73
C ILE A 390 2.61 -9.18 25.08
N GLN A 391 3.57 -9.37 26.00
CA GLN A 391 3.28 -9.93 27.32
C GLN A 391 2.28 -9.06 28.09
N ALA A 392 2.53 -7.74 28.10
CA ALA A 392 1.66 -6.77 28.76
C ALA A 392 0.26 -6.71 28.11
N ALA A 393 0.19 -6.70 26.78
CA ALA A 393 -1.07 -6.71 26.03
C ALA A 393 -1.88 -7.99 26.25
N ALA A 394 -1.22 -9.15 26.26
CA ALA A 394 -1.85 -10.44 26.52
C ALA A 394 -2.44 -10.51 27.94
N LYS A 395 -1.67 -10.06 28.94
CA LYS A 395 -2.15 -9.97 30.33
C LYS A 395 -3.34 -9.03 30.47
N ALA A 396 -3.27 -7.85 29.85
CA ALA A 396 -4.32 -6.84 29.94
C ALA A 396 -5.60 -7.22 29.18
N SER A 397 -5.48 -7.88 28.03
CA SER A 397 -6.62 -8.10 27.13
C SER A 397 -7.29 -9.46 27.31
N ILE A 398 -6.50 -10.50 27.57
CA ILE A 398 -6.98 -11.90 27.64
C ILE A 398 -6.59 -12.61 28.94
N GLY A 399 -6.01 -11.87 29.91
CA GLY A 399 -5.64 -12.43 31.21
C GLY A 399 -4.53 -13.49 31.17
N TYR A 400 -3.74 -13.54 30.09
CA TYR A 400 -2.70 -14.54 29.92
C TYR A 400 -1.38 -14.08 30.55
N ASP A 401 -0.78 -14.92 31.41
CA ASP A 401 0.46 -14.61 32.16
C ASP A 401 1.57 -15.67 31.96
N GLY A 402 1.38 -16.60 31.01
CA GLY A 402 2.38 -17.63 30.68
C GLY A 402 3.47 -17.14 29.72
N THR A 403 4.25 -18.07 29.17
CA THR A 403 5.30 -17.75 28.18
C THR A 403 4.71 -17.36 26.82
N LEU A 404 5.40 -16.49 26.07
CA LEU A 404 4.95 -16.02 24.75
C LEU A 404 4.95 -17.13 23.69
N ALA A 405 5.89 -18.07 23.76
CA ALA A 405 5.93 -19.24 22.89
C ALA A 405 4.69 -20.14 23.08
N GLU A 406 4.37 -20.49 24.33
CA GLU A 406 3.16 -21.26 24.64
C GLU A 406 1.89 -20.52 24.25
N MET A 407 1.86 -19.19 24.42
CA MET A 407 0.73 -18.37 24.02
C MET A 407 0.47 -18.51 22.52
N ARG A 408 1.53 -18.36 21.71
CA ARG A 408 1.44 -18.46 20.26
C ARG A 408 0.94 -19.83 19.84
N GLU A 409 1.49 -20.90 20.42
CA GLU A 409 1.07 -22.27 20.12
C GLU A 409 -0.41 -22.48 20.46
N LYS A 410 -0.84 -22.10 21.67
CA LYS A 410 -2.24 -22.23 22.12
C LYS A 410 -3.20 -21.43 21.25
N LEU A 411 -2.91 -20.16 20.98
CA LEU A 411 -3.78 -19.28 20.20
C LEU A 411 -3.84 -19.70 18.73
N THR A 412 -2.72 -20.13 18.14
CA THR A 412 -2.70 -20.63 16.76
C THR A 412 -3.51 -21.92 16.62
N ALA A 413 -3.53 -22.78 17.65
CA ALA A 413 -4.34 -23.99 17.66
C ALA A 413 -5.85 -23.72 17.88
N GLN A 414 -6.19 -22.65 18.60
CA GLN A 414 -7.58 -22.28 18.91
C GLN A 414 -8.24 -21.45 17.81
N LEU A 415 -7.48 -20.59 17.14
CA LEU A 415 -8.00 -19.73 16.09
C LEU A 415 -8.19 -20.55 14.82
N PRO A 416 -9.38 -20.48 14.19
CA PRO A 416 -9.64 -21.26 13.00
C PRO A 416 -8.72 -20.76 11.87
N SER A 417 -8.01 -21.70 11.24
CA SER A 417 -7.15 -21.44 10.08
C SER A 417 -7.94 -21.00 8.85
N THR A 418 -9.25 -21.15 8.91
CA THR A 418 -10.17 -20.76 7.84
C THR A 418 -11.35 -19.98 8.39
N ILE A 419 -11.83 -19.02 7.61
CA ILE A 419 -13.04 -18.28 7.93
C ILE A 419 -14.14 -18.83 7.03
N PRO A 420 -15.28 -19.29 7.58
CA PRO A 420 -16.44 -19.65 6.78
C PRO A 420 -16.82 -18.44 5.92
N THR A 421 -16.88 -18.65 4.60
CA THR A 421 -17.45 -17.61 3.73
C THR A 421 -18.90 -17.38 4.14
N CYS A 422 -19.35 -16.12 4.17
CA CYS A 422 -20.71 -15.84 4.60
C CYS A 422 -21.69 -16.40 3.56
N ASP A 423 -22.38 -17.49 3.87
CA ASP A 423 -23.36 -18.13 2.98
C ASP A 423 -24.38 -17.14 2.42
N LYS A 424 -24.82 -16.19 3.26
CA LYS A 424 -25.72 -15.12 2.87
C LYS A 424 -25.12 -14.20 1.81
N GLN A 425 -23.84 -13.86 1.95
CA GLN A 425 -23.10 -13.06 0.96
C GLN A 425 -22.97 -13.81 -0.37
N ARG A 426 -22.65 -15.10 -0.34
CA ARG A 426 -22.57 -15.95 -1.55
C ARG A 426 -23.91 -15.97 -2.29
N ALA A 427 -24.98 -16.29 -1.58
CA ALA A 427 -26.33 -16.29 -2.12
C ALA A 427 -26.71 -14.92 -2.70
N PHE A 428 -26.37 -13.83 -1.99
CA PHE A 428 -26.72 -12.47 -2.39
C PHE A 428 -25.97 -11.99 -3.64
N LEU A 429 -24.72 -12.41 -3.83
CA LEU A 429 -23.98 -12.13 -5.07
C LEU A 429 -24.63 -12.79 -6.28
N VAL A 430 -24.95 -14.08 -6.19
CA VAL A 430 -25.64 -14.80 -7.29
C VAL A 430 -27.05 -14.27 -7.51
N PHE A 431 -27.78 -13.93 -6.44
CA PHE A 431 -29.10 -13.29 -6.53
C PHE A 431 -29.07 -11.97 -7.31
N GLN A 432 -28.05 -11.13 -7.09
CA GLN A 432 -27.88 -9.89 -7.84
C GLN A 432 -27.52 -10.16 -9.30
N LEU A 433 -26.63 -11.12 -9.56
CA LEU A 433 -26.20 -11.50 -10.90
C LEU A 433 -27.33 -12.10 -11.74
N ALA A 434 -28.14 -12.96 -11.12
CA ALA A 434 -29.29 -13.58 -11.75
C ALA A 434 -30.30 -12.53 -12.25
N GLN A 435 -30.50 -11.44 -11.50
CA GLN A 435 -31.37 -10.34 -11.93
C GLN A 435 -30.84 -9.62 -13.16
N VAL A 436 -29.55 -9.26 -13.19
CA VAL A 436 -28.96 -8.48 -14.30
C VAL A 436 -28.71 -9.33 -15.56
N LEU A 437 -28.47 -10.64 -15.39
CA LEU A 437 -28.28 -11.59 -16.49
C LEU A 437 -29.58 -12.28 -16.92
N GLY A 438 -30.70 -12.02 -16.24
CA GLY A 438 -32.01 -12.58 -16.57
C GLY A 438 -32.14 -14.08 -16.29
N TRP A 439 -31.40 -14.62 -15.32
CA TRP A 439 -31.52 -16.02 -14.90
C TRP A 439 -32.78 -16.23 -14.07
N THR A 440 -33.67 -17.10 -14.52
CA THR A 440 -34.95 -17.32 -13.83
C THR A 440 -34.80 -18.28 -12.64
N PRO A 441 -35.72 -18.21 -11.65
CA PRO A 441 -35.76 -19.18 -10.57
C PRO A 441 -35.86 -20.63 -11.07
N GLU A 442 -36.58 -20.87 -12.18
CA GLU A 442 -36.69 -22.21 -12.80
C GLU A 442 -35.33 -22.71 -13.30
N GLN A 443 -34.56 -21.86 -14.01
CA GLN A 443 -33.24 -22.24 -14.51
C GLN A 443 -32.27 -22.58 -13.37
N LEU A 444 -32.23 -21.75 -12.33
CA LEU A 444 -31.36 -21.98 -11.18
C LEU A 444 -31.80 -23.19 -10.35
N PHE A 445 -33.11 -23.45 -10.27
CA PHE A 445 -33.66 -24.62 -9.57
C PHE A 445 -33.24 -25.95 -10.23
N HIS A 446 -32.98 -25.95 -11.53
CA HIS A 446 -32.56 -27.14 -12.28
C HIS A 446 -31.06 -27.39 -12.27
N LEU A 447 -30.25 -26.53 -11.64
CA LEU A 447 -28.81 -26.75 -11.51
C LEU A 447 -28.52 -27.91 -10.54
N GLU A 448 -27.59 -28.77 -10.91
CA GLU A 448 -27.11 -29.83 -10.04
C GLU A 448 -26.14 -29.28 -8.98
N THR A 449 -25.83 -30.07 -7.95
CA THR A 449 -24.87 -29.71 -6.89
C THR A 449 -23.51 -29.28 -7.47
N ALA A 450 -23.02 -30.00 -8.48
CA ALA A 450 -21.75 -29.68 -9.14
C ALA A 450 -21.83 -28.37 -9.93
N ASP A 451 -22.99 -28.05 -10.51
CA ASP A 451 -23.20 -26.82 -11.25
C ASP A 451 -23.24 -25.59 -10.33
N TRP A 452 -23.88 -25.73 -9.16
CA TRP A 452 -23.84 -24.68 -8.13
C TRP A 452 -22.42 -24.42 -7.64
N ALA A 453 -21.65 -25.48 -7.35
CA ALA A 453 -20.25 -25.35 -6.96
C ALA A 453 -19.43 -24.63 -8.04
N GLY A 454 -19.58 -25.01 -9.32
CA GLY A 454 -18.88 -24.37 -10.43
C GLY A 454 -19.30 -22.90 -10.67
N LEU A 455 -20.57 -22.56 -10.46
CA LEU A 455 -21.05 -21.17 -10.51
C LEU A 455 -20.43 -20.31 -9.41
N PHE A 456 -20.41 -20.80 -8.17
CA PHE A 456 -19.75 -20.08 -7.07
C PHE A 456 -18.24 -19.97 -7.30
N ASP A 457 -17.58 -21.02 -7.78
CA ASP A 457 -16.16 -20.99 -8.13
C ASP A 457 -15.85 -19.90 -9.17
N GLU A 458 -16.73 -19.72 -10.16
CA GLU A 458 -16.55 -18.69 -11.18
C GLU A 458 -16.73 -17.26 -10.63
N VAL A 459 -17.76 -17.04 -9.80
CA VAL A 459 -18.05 -15.73 -9.20
C VAL A 459 -16.99 -15.36 -8.16
N GLU A 460 -16.60 -16.30 -7.30
CA GLU A 460 -15.59 -16.09 -6.26
C GLU A 460 -14.18 -16.03 -6.84
N GLY A 461 -13.90 -16.77 -7.92
CA GLY A 461 -12.63 -16.72 -8.65
C GLY A 461 -12.42 -15.44 -9.44
N PHE A 462 -13.47 -14.66 -9.68
CA PHE A 462 -13.38 -13.30 -10.23
C PHE A 462 -13.60 -12.27 -9.11
N ASP A 463 -12.75 -12.35 -8.10
CA ASP A 463 -12.77 -11.52 -6.89
C ASP A 463 -12.55 -10.02 -7.19
N GLU A 464 -12.61 -9.21 -6.15
CA GLU A 464 -12.44 -7.75 -6.28
C GLU A 464 -11.08 -7.36 -6.84
N LEU A 465 -10.02 -8.08 -6.49
CA LEU A 465 -8.67 -7.80 -6.96
C LEU A 465 -8.53 -8.09 -8.46
N GLU A 466 -9.09 -9.20 -8.92
CA GLU A 466 -9.21 -9.56 -10.34
C GLU A 466 -10.01 -8.51 -11.12
N ARG A 467 -11.18 -8.10 -10.60
CA ARG A 467 -12.03 -7.09 -11.25
C ARG A 467 -11.31 -5.75 -11.40
N ARG A 468 -10.66 -5.27 -10.33
CA ARG A 468 -9.88 -4.03 -10.34
C ARG A 468 -8.69 -4.10 -11.31
N ARG A 469 -8.04 -5.27 -11.46
CA ARG A 469 -7.00 -5.48 -12.49
C ARG A 469 -7.59 -5.35 -13.90
N VAL A 470 -8.73 -5.99 -14.19
CA VAL A 470 -9.35 -5.89 -15.53
C VAL A 470 -9.75 -4.46 -15.86
N PHE A 471 -10.32 -3.73 -14.89
CA PHE A 471 -10.59 -2.30 -15.06
C PHE A 471 -9.31 -1.51 -15.35
N HIS A 472 -8.23 -1.78 -14.61
CA HIS A 472 -6.94 -1.13 -14.82
C HIS A 472 -6.39 -1.38 -16.22
N LEU A 473 -6.41 -2.63 -16.68
CA LEU A 473 -5.97 -3.00 -18.02
C LEU A 473 -6.80 -2.30 -19.11
N ALA A 474 -8.12 -2.18 -18.92
CA ALA A 474 -8.97 -1.45 -19.86
C ALA A 474 -8.69 0.07 -19.85
N TYR A 475 -8.43 0.64 -18.67
CA TYR A 475 -8.01 2.03 -18.51
C TYR A 475 -6.70 2.33 -19.25
N GLU A 476 -5.68 1.49 -19.06
CA GLU A 476 -4.39 1.62 -19.73
C GLU A 476 -4.47 1.34 -21.23
N HIS A 477 -5.23 0.31 -21.63
CA HIS A 477 -5.40 -0.04 -23.03
C HIS A 477 -5.96 1.14 -23.83
N ARG A 478 -6.95 1.85 -23.29
CA ARG A 478 -7.52 3.03 -23.96
C ARG A 478 -6.47 4.13 -24.15
N PHE A 479 -5.71 4.44 -23.11
CA PHE A 479 -4.63 5.44 -23.17
C PHE A 479 -3.56 5.04 -24.20
N ARG A 480 -3.17 3.76 -24.20
CA ARG A 480 -2.22 3.20 -25.16
C ARG A 480 -2.72 3.33 -26.59
N VAL A 481 -3.96 2.92 -26.89
CA VAL A 481 -4.55 3.01 -28.23
C VAL A 481 -4.56 4.46 -28.71
N GLN A 482 -5.08 5.39 -27.88
CA GLN A 482 -5.11 6.82 -28.24
C GLN A 482 -3.70 7.38 -28.53
N THR A 483 -2.72 7.00 -27.72
CA THR A 483 -1.33 7.44 -27.89
C THR A 483 -0.72 6.87 -29.16
N LEU A 484 -0.90 5.57 -29.42
CA LEU A 484 -0.38 4.91 -30.62
C LEU A 484 -1.05 5.42 -31.89
N ASP A 485 -2.36 5.66 -31.87
CA ASP A 485 -3.10 6.26 -32.99
C ASP A 485 -2.57 7.68 -33.28
N ALA A 486 -2.37 8.49 -32.23
CA ALA A 486 -1.80 9.83 -32.37
C ALA A 486 -0.38 9.79 -32.96
N LEU A 487 0.47 8.87 -32.50
CA LEU A 487 1.83 8.67 -33.04
C LEU A 487 1.79 8.20 -34.50
N ALA A 488 0.93 7.22 -34.82
CA ALA A 488 0.76 6.71 -36.17
C ALA A 488 0.28 7.81 -37.14
N SER A 489 -0.64 8.67 -36.71
CA SER A 489 -1.15 9.80 -37.51
C SER A 489 -0.08 10.87 -37.83
N ARG A 490 0.99 10.94 -37.02
CA ARG A 490 2.10 11.90 -37.20
C ARG A 490 3.31 11.29 -37.91
N ARG A 491 3.29 10.00 -38.21
CA ARG A 491 4.41 9.29 -38.85
C ARG A 491 4.74 9.96 -40.20
N GLY A 492 5.99 10.38 -40.38
CA GLY A 492 6.47 11.03 -41.61
C GLY A 492 6.41 12.56 -41.64
N ARG A 493 5.91 13.23 -40.58
CA ARG A 493 5.86 14.72 -40.50
C ARG A 493 7.11 15.39 -39.91
N GLY A 494 8.22 14.66 -39.77
CA GLY A 494 9.47 15.23 -39.25
C GLY A 494 10.12 16.16 -40.28
N VAL A 495 10.10 17.47 -40.04
CA VAL A 495 10.87 18.43 -40.83
C VAL A 495 12.34 18.26 -40.45
N LYS A 496 13.11 17.51 -41.25
CA LYS A 496 14.57 17.55 -41.11
C LYS A 496 15.08 18.90 -41.63
N PRO A 497 16.01 19.57 -40.93
CA PRO A 497 16.64 20.78 -41.46
C PRO A 497 17.23 20.50 -42.85
N LYS A 498 16.90 21.34 -43.84
CA LYS A 498 17.55 21.27 -45.15
C LYS A 498 18.88 22.03 -45.09
N GLY A 499 19.99 21.30 -45.06
CA GLY A 499 21.34 21.88 -45.05
C GLY A 499 22.07 21.73 -43.71
N ARG A 500 23.21 22.42 -43.56
CA ARG A 500 24.02 22.39 -42.33
C ARG A 500 23.29 23.14 -41.20
N PRO A 501 23.17 22.56 -40.00
CA PRO A 501 22.49 23.22 -38.91
C PRO A 501 23.24 24.47 -38.42
N SER A 502 22.51 25.50 -37.99
CA SER A 502 23.09 26.73 -37.44
C SER A 502 23.77 26.48 -36.09
N PHE A 503 23.19 25.60 -35.28
CA PHE A 503 23.79 25.03 -34.08
C PHE A 503 23.11 23.71 -33.75
N GLN A 504 23.74 22.94 -32.86
CA GLN A 504 23.19 21.72 -32.29
C GLN A 504 23.00 21.89 -30.78
N ALA A 505 21.86 21.48 -30.26
CA ALA A 505 21.57 21.51 -28.83
C ALA A 505 21.07 20.14 -28.35
N VAL A 506 21.56 19.70 -27.20
CA VAL A 506 21.13 18.44 -26.57
C VAL A 506 20.38 18.79 -25.30
N PHE A 507 19.12 18.38 -25.24
CA PHE A 507 18.24 18.55 -24.09
C PHE A 507 18.04 17.23 -23.36
N CYS A 508 17.58 17.29 -22.11
CA CYS A 508 17.08 16.09 -21.44
C CYS A 508 15.89 15.52 -22.24
N ILE A 509 15.73 14.20 -22.26
CA ILE A 509 14.56 13.54 -22.85
C ILE A 509 13.30 13.68 -21.98
N ASP A 510 13.45 14.28 -20.80
CA ASP A 510 12.35 14.61 -19.89
C ASP A 510 11.35 15.56 -20.57
N GLU A 511 10.06 15.29 -20.38
CA GLU A 511 8.96 16.04 -21.02
C GLU A 511 9.00 17.54 -20.71
N ARG A 512 9.56 17.94 -19.57
CA ARG A 512 9.67 19.36 -19.18
C ARG A 512 10.55 20.15 -20.15
N GLU A 513 11.59 19.52 -20.70
CA GLU A 513 12.51 20.13 -21.66
C GLU A 513 11.99 20.08 -23.10
N GLU A 514 10.96 19.28 -23.39
CA GLU A 514 10.38 19.18 -24.74
C GLU A 514 9.75 20.52 -25.16
N SER A 515 9.15 21.27 -24.23
CA SER A 515 8.59 22.61 -24.52
C SER A 515 9.66 23.60 -24.98
N ILE A 516 10.80 23.65 -24.29
CA ILE A 516 11.95 24.49 -24.63
C ILE A 516 12.53 24.05 -25.97
N ARG A 517 12.72 22.74 -26.16
CA ARG A 517 13.22 22.18 -27.40
C ARG A 517 12.34 22.58 -28.59
N ARG A 518 11.02 22.44 -28.48
CA ARG A 518 10.07 22.83 -29.54
C ARG A 518 10.10 24.32 -29.82
N HIS A 519 10.17 25.15 -28.78
CA HIS A 519 10.32 26.58 -28.94
C HIS A 519 11.62 26.94 -29.69
N VAL A 520 12.74 26.29 -29.39
CA VAL A 520 14.00 26.47 -30.11
C VAL A 520 13.87 26.06 -31.58
N GLU A 521 13.23 24.93 -31.88
CA GLU A 521 12.99 24.48 -33.26
C GLU A 521 12.06 25.44 -34.03
N GLU A 522 11.11 26.08 -33.35
CA GLU A 522 10.18 27.06 -33.94
C GLU A 522 10.87 28.40 -34.24
N VAL A 523 11.63 28.93 -33.27
CA VAL A 523 12.35 30.22 -33.42
C VAL A 523 13.58 30.09 -34.32
N ALA A 524 14.24 28.93 -34.34
CA ALA A 524 15.39 28.63 -35.18
C ALA A 524 15.19 27.35 -36.01
N PRO A 525 14.46 27.41 -37.14
CA PRO A 525 14.16 26.24 -37.98
C PRO A 525 15.38 25.55 -38.60
N THR A 526 16.53 26.22 -38.61
CA THR A 526 17.83 25.67 -39.06
C THR A 526 18.63 25.04 -37.94
N ALA A 527 18.20 25.14 -36.68
CA ALA A 527 18.84 24.46 -35.57
C ALA A 527 18.49 22.97 -35.58
N GLU A 528 19.37 22.14 -35.04
CA GLU A 528 19.12 20.73 -34.83
C GLU A 528 19.14 20.44 -33.32
N THR A 529 18.08 19.81 -32.81
CA THR A 529 17.98 19.48 -31.39
C THR A 529 17.94 17.97 -31.18
N PHE A 530 18.52 17.52 -30.07
CA PHE A 530 18.58 16.13 -29.67
C PHE A 530 18.03 15.98 -28.25
N GLY A 531 17.47 14.81 -27.95
CA GLY A 531 17.12 14.40 -26.60
C GLY A 531 18.10 13.33 -26.11
N ALA A 532 18.62 13.49 -24.89
CA ALA A 532 19.42 12.49 -24.20
C ALA A 532 18.80 12.16 -22.84
N ALA A 533 18.90 10.91 -22.39
CA ALA A 533 18.52 10.57 -21.02
C ALA A 533 19.35 11.44 -20.04
N GLY A 534 18.73 11.83 -18.92
CA GLY A 534 19.25 12.81 -17.98
C GLY A 534 20.69 12.55 -17.51
N PHE A 535 21.29 13.57 -16.88
CA PHE A 535 22.70 13.67 -16.42
C PHE A 535 23.80 13.51 -17.50
N PHE A 536 23.45 13.33 -18.79
CA PHE A 536 24.38 13.30 -19.92
C PHE A 536 25.57 12.32 -19.75
N GLY A 537 25.38 11.26 -18.96
CA GLY A 537 26.43 10.29 -18.65
C GLY A 537 27.46 10.75 -17.62
N VAL A 538 27.35 11.97 -17.07
CA VAL A 538 28.31 12.53 -16.12
C VAL A 538 27.76 12.46 -14.69
N VAL A 539 28.14 11.41 -13.96
CA VAL A 539 27.81 11.27 -12.53
C VAL A 539 28.91 11.87 -11.67
N MET A 540 28.56 12.85 -10.84
CA MET A 540 29.53 13.59 -10.04
C MET A 540 28.97 14.03 -8.69
N TYR A 541 29.83 14.15 -7.70
CA TYR A 541 29.65 15.01 -6.54
C TYR A 541 30.01 16.43 -6.95
N TYR A 542 29.04 17.33 -6.99
CA TYR A 542 29.25 18.73 -7.33
C TYR A 542 29.25 19.59 -6.07
N ARG A 543 30.25 20.46 -5.93
CA ARG A 543 30.26 21.51 -4.91
C ARG A 543 30.38 22.86 -5.62
N GLY A 544 29.32 23.66 -5.54
CA GLY A 544 29.35 25.04 -6.02
C GLY A 544 30.32 25.88 -5.21
N ALA A 545 30.79 27.00 -5.76
CA ALA A 545 31.86 27.80 -5.17
C ALA A 545 31.54 28.31 -3.75
N ALA A 546 30.26 28.50 -3.48
CA ALA A 546 29.70 28.95 -2.21
C ALA A 546 29.11 27.83 -1.33
N ALA A 547 29.08 26.59 -1.82
CA ALA A 547 28.45 25.48 -1.13
C ALA A 547 29.40 24.90 -0.05
N ALA A 548 28.85 24.56 1.11
CA ALA A 548 29.60 23.92 2.20
C ALA A 548 29.95 22.46 1.85
N ASP A 549 28.97 21.74 1.29
CA ASP A 549 29.03 20.31 1.05
C ASP A 549 28.92 19.98 -0.44
N PHE A 550 29.38 18.78 -0.78
CA PHE A 550 29.13 18.20 -2.10
C PHE A 550 27.70 17.68 -2.20
N VAL A 551 27.08 17.88 -3.35
CA VAL A 551 25.76 17.34 -3.70
C VAL A 551 25.92 16.31 -4.81
N PRO A 552 25.38 15.09 -4.67
CA PRO A 552 25.40 14.12 -5.76
C PRO A 552 24.49 14.58 -6.91
N LEU A 553 25.07 14.80 -8.09
CA LEU A 553 24.36 15.04 -9.35
C LEU A 553 24.32 13.74 -10.16
N CYS A 554 23.41 12.85 -9.80
CA CYS A 554 23.21 11.56 -10.45
C CYS A 554 21.82 10.99 -10.12
N PRO A 555 21.35 9.95 -10.85
CA PRO A 555 20.21 9.16 -10.42
C PRO A 555 20.47 8.60 -9.03
N VAL A 556 19.40 8.44 -8.25
CA VAL A 556 19.55 8.07 -6.85
C VAL A 556 20.18 6.70 -6.66
N VAL A 557 19.99 5.74 -7.58
CA VAL A 557 20.70 4.45 -7.57
C VAL A 557 22.22 4.52 -7.77
N VAL A 558 22.72 5.60 -8.37
CA VAL A 558 24.14 5.69 -8.69
C VAL A 558 24.88 6.36 -7.54
N ARG A 559 26.04 5.80 -7.19
CA ARG A 559 27.02 6.44 -6.33
C ARG A 559 28.08 7.10 -7.22
N PRO A 560 28.20 8.43 -7.24
CA PRO A 560 29.23 9.09 -8.03
C PRO A 560 30.63 8.66 -7.59
N GLN A 561 31.57 8.69 -8.54
CA GLN A 561 32.99 8.44 -8.30
C GLN A 561 33.87 9.66 -8.67
N HIS A 562 33.25 10.74 -9.12
CA HIS A 562 33.95 11.96 -9.55
C HIS A 562 33.56 13.12 -8.63
N TRP A 563 34.53 13.94 -8.24
CA TRP A 563 34.31 15.16 -7.46
C TRP A 563 34.60 16.37 -8.33
N VAL A 564 33.60 17.23 -8.49
CA VAL A 564 33.68 18.47 -9.25
C VAL A 564 33.46 19.62 -8.29
N SER A 565 34.45 20.49 -8.18
CA SER A 565 34.36 21.72 -7.40
C SER A 565 34.41 22.91 -8.34
N GLU A 566 33.43 23.79 -8.20
CA GLU A 566 33.49 25.11 -8.80
C GLU A 566 34.51 25.96 -8.03
N VAL A 567 35.44 26.56 -8.75
CA VAL A 567 36.49 27.41 -8.19
C VAL A 567 36.28 28.83 -8.69
N VAL A 568 36.24 29.78 -7.77
CA VAL A 568 36.11 31.21 -8.10
C VAL A 568 37.34 31.68 -8.86
N ASP A 569 37.12 32.42 -9.95
CA ASP A 569 38.19 33.08 -10.69
C ASP A 569 39.04 33.93 -9.74
N ARG A 570 40.37 33.91 -9.94
CA ARG A 570 41.33 34.67 -9.14
C ARG A 570 40.94 36.14 -8.96
N ARG A 571 40.31 36.75 -9.97
CA ARG A 571 39.86 38.15 -9.96
C ARG A 571 38.76 38.44 -8.94
N LEU A 572 37.99 37.42 -8.53
CA LEU A 572 36.82 37.56 -7.65
C LEU A 572 37.06 36.96 -6.24
N LEU A 573 38.27 36.48 -5.94
CA LEU A 573 38.57 35.81 -4.67
C LEU A 573 38.33 36.69 -3.45
N ASP A 574 38.66 37.97 -3.51
CA ASP A 574 38.50 38.88 -2.36
C ASP A 574 37.03 39.21 -2.09
N GLU A 575 36.22 39.32 -3.14
CA GLU A 575 34.77 39.48 -3.00
C GLU A 575 34.12 38.23 -2.41
N GLU A 576 34.51 37.04 -2.86
CA GLU A 576 34.00 35.78 -2.31
C GLU A 576 34.43 35.58 -0.84
N LYS A 577 35.68 35.90 -0.47
CA LYS A 577 36.12 35.85 0.93
C LYS A 577 35.26 36.75 1.84
N ARG A 578 34.91 37.95 1.36
CA ARG A 578 34.02 38.86 2.10
C ARG A 578 32.61 38.28 2.22
N ARG A 579 32.03 37.78 1.13
CA ARG A 579 30.68 37.20 1.10
C ARG A 579 30.58 35.92 1.93
N SER A 580 31.51 34.98 1.78
CA SER A 580 31.59 33.76 2.58
C SER A 580 31.79 34.06 4.07
N GLY A 581 32.67 35.01 4.42
CA GLY A 581 32.88 35.45 5.80
C GLY A 581 31.63 36.06 6.43
N ALA A 582 30.91 36.93 5.69
CA ALA A 582 29.64 37.50 6.12
C ALA A 582 28.57 36.41 6.31
N ARG A 583 28.41 35.51 5.34
CA ARG A 583 27.48 34.37 5.44
C ARG A 583 27.77 33.48 6.63
N ARG A 584 29.03 33.16 6.91
CA ARG A 584 29.42 32.33 8.06
C ARG A 584 29.09 33.02 9.38
N ARG A 585 29.35 34.32 9.52
CA ARG A 585 28.98 35.09 10.73
C ARG A 585 27.47 35.13 10.92
N LEU A 586 26.72 35.37 9.84
CA LEU A 586 25.26 35.41 9.87
C LEU A 586 24.68 34.04 10.20
N GLY A 587 25.22 32.97 9.62
CA GLY A 587 24.87 31.58 9.93
C GLY A 587 25.15 31.24 11.39
N MET A 588 26.34 31.54 11.92
CA MET A 588 26.66 31.33 13.34
C MET A 588 25.70 32.10 14.26
N ALA A 589 25.40 33.36 13.96
CA ALA A 589 24.45 34.16 14.73
C ALA A 589 23.04 33.58 14.70
N LEU A 590 22.56 33.14 13.53
CA LEU A 590 21.26 32.49 13.37
C LEU A 590 21.18 31.15 14.10
N THR A 591 22.21 30.31 14.01
CA THR A 591 22.27 29.02 14.72
C THR A 591 22.31 29.23 16.23
N SER A 592 23.10 30.21 16.71
CA SER A 592 23.11 30.58 18.14
C SER A 592 21.77 31.15 18.61
N PHE A 593 21.10 31.96 17.80
CA PHE A 593 19.76 32.49 18.12
C PHE A 593 18.71 31.37 18.12
N HIS A 594 18.65 30.54 17.08
CA HIS A 594 17.75 29.39 17.00
C HIS A 594 17.96 28.44 18.17
N GLY A 595 19.22 28.11 18.50
CA GLY A 595 19.51 27.25 19.62
C GLY A 595 19.22 27.88 20.98
N GLY A 596 19.52 29.17 21.14
CA GLY A 596 19.18 29.94 22.35
C GLY A 596 17.67 30.06 22.57
N SER A 597 16.89 30.25 21.51
CA SER A 597 15.43 30.40 21.56
C SER A 597 14.67 29.12 21.97
N ARG A 598 15.31 27.94 21.86
CA ARG A 598 14.69 26.63 22.14
C ARG A 598 15.10 26.00 23.47
N ARG A 599 16.00 26.62 24.23
CA ARG A 599 16.33 26.18 25.60
C ARG A 599 15.32 26.75 26.59
N ILE A 600 15.05 26.06 27.69
CA ILE A 600 14.01 26.45 28.66
C ILE A 600 14.22 27.88 29.20
N VAL A 601 15.44 28.22 29.64
CA VAL A 601 15.74 29.51 30.26
C VAL A 601 15.94 30.62 29.23
N SER A 602 16.84 30.42 28.26
CA SER A 602 17.10 31.45 27.25
C SER A 602 15.95 31.59 26.25
N GLY A 603 15.19 30.53 25.96
CA GLY A 603 14.01 30.56 25.11
C GLY A 603 12.84 31.31 25.73
N ALA A 604 12.64 31.19 27.05
CA ALA A 604 11.69 32.04 27.77
C ALA A 604 12.09 33.52 27.69
N PHE A 605 13.39 33.82 27.87
CA PHE A 605 13.92 35.18 27.73
C PHE A 605 13.77 35.73 26.29
N PHE A 606 14.15 34.95 25.27
CA PHE A 606 14.01 35.34 23.87
C PHE A 606 12.53 35.51 23.47
N SER A 607 11.64 34.62 23.92
CA SER A 607 10.21 34.71 23.65
C SER A 607 9.57 35.93 24.33
N ALA A 608 9.99 36.26 25.56
CA ALA A 608 9.52 37.46 26.25
C ALA A 608 10.06 38.74 25.60
N ALA A 609 11.36 38.78 25.27
CA ALA A 609 12.01 39.96 24.70
C ALA A 609 11.60 40.24 23.24
N PHE A 610 11.52 39.21 22.39
CA PHE A 610 11.17 39.35 20.98
C PHE A 610 9.68 39.15 20.69
N GLY A 611 8.91 38.50 21.57
CA GLY A 611 7.46 38.36 21.42
C GLY A 611 6.72 39.71 21.45
N LEU A 612 7.18 40.64 22.28
CA LEU A 612 6.73 42.04 22.30
C LEU A 612 7.09 42.81 21.02
N LEU A 613 8.22 42.49 20.39
CA LEU A 613 8.63 43.08 19.12
C LEU A 613 7.86 42.46 17.94
N ALA A 614 7.45 41.19 18.03
CA ALA A 614 6.65 40.50 17.03
C ALA A 614 5.18 40.97 17.00
N THR A 615 4.69 41.60 18.07
CA THR A 615 3.34 42.18 18.13
C THR A 615 3.20 43.38 17.19
N VAL A 616 4.27 44.17 17.01
CA VAL A 616 4.28 45.35 16.12
C VAL A 616 4.02 45.00 14.66
N PRO A 617 4.76 44.08 13.99
CA PRO A 617 4.46 43.69 12.62
C PRO A 617 3.14 42.93 12.49
N LEU A 618 2.67 42.25 13.54
CA LEU A 618 1.38 41.56 13.53
C LEU A 618 0.21 42.56 13.54
N VAL A 619 0.26 43.56 14.42
CA VAL A 619 -0.69 44.69 14.44
C VAL A 619 -0.60 45.49 13.14
N ALA A 620 0.60 45.77 12.65
CA ALA A 620 0.80 46.51 11.39
C ALA A 620 0.25 45.75 10.16
N ARG A 621 0.26 44.41 10.15
CA ARG A 621 -0.39 43.61 9.09
C ARG A 621 -1.90 43.67 9.14
N VAL A 622 -2.49 43.78 10.33
CA VAL A 622 -3.94 43.86 10.51
C VAL A 622 -4.44 45.28 10.20
N VAL A 623 -3.75 46.30 10.69
CA VAL A 623 -4.17 47.71 10.58
C VAL A 623 -3.73 48.33 9.25
N PHE A 624 -2.58 47.94 8.69
CA PHE A 624 -1.99 48.53 7.47
C PHE A 624 -1.48 47.50 6.44
N PRO A 625 -2.30 46.53 6.01
CA PRO A 625 -1.86 45.37 5.21
C PRO A 625 -1.15 45.74 3.90
N ARG A 626 -1.58 46.80 3.22
CA ARG A 626 -0.97 47.25 1.95
C ARG A 626 0.43 47.84 2.15
N LEU A 627 0.66 48.54 3.25
CA LEU A 627 1.96 49.15 3.57
C LEU A 627 2.97 48.07 3.96
N THR A 628 2.53 47.08 4.74
CA THR A 628 3.36 45.93 5.14
C THR A 628 3.71 45.03 3.95
N ALA A 629 2.80 44.87 2.98
CA ALA A 629 3.07 44.15 1.74
C ALA A 629 4.15 44.82 0.87
N ARG A 630 4.11 46.17 0.73
CA ARG A 630 5.14 46.92 0.01
C ARG A 630 6.50 46.88 0.71
N PHE A 631 6.53 46.96 2.04
CA PHE A 631 7.77 46.86 2.81
C PHE A 631 8.43 45.47 2.71
N ARG A 632 7.64 44.40 2.67
CA ARG A 632 8.16 43.04 2.47
C ARG A 632 8.77 42.84 1.08
N GLY A 633 8.19 43.42 0.04
CA GLY A 633 8.75 43.35 -1.32
C GLY A 633 10.06 44.14 -1.51
N PHE A 634 10.47 44.95 -0.53
CA PHE A 634 11.72 45.71 -0.57
C PHE A 634 12.89 45.01 0.14
N PHE A 635 12.60 44.07 1.04
CA PHE A 635 13.58 43.33 1.85
C PHE A 635 13.64 41.82 1.53
N GLY A 636 12.84 41.35 0.56
CA GLY A 636 12.75 39.95 0.13
C GLY A 636 13.32 39.74 -1.25
#